data_AF-A0A662E4N7-F1
#
_entry.id   AF-A0A662E4N7-F1
#
_cell.length_a   1.000
_cell.length_b   1.000
_cell.length_c   1.000
_cell.angle_alpha   90.00
_cell.angle_beta   90.00
_cell.angle_gamma   90.00
#
_symmetry.space_group_name_H-M   'P 1'
#
loop_
_entity.id
_entity.type
_entity.pdbx_description
1 polymer ?
#
loop_
_entity_poly.entity_id
_entity_poly.type
_entity_poly.pdbx_seq_one_letter_code
_entity_poly.pdbx_strand_id
1 'polypeptide(L)'
;MKRIILIFTVFAILGTLGFSKEKLNYKTYIQSEKNLHKTGLIFRDPRNNPRARQVRKILPAKKAINYSKYKATSCDNSQYLPPVDSQGGQGSCAAWAVGYYYKTYQENKEHNRTSAAERQDAHNICSPAYVYNLIHVADDNGAYFDDAFQVLDDLGCSSLADMPYDDGDYTTWPSTTAFKGGMYNRTQAPTGYAMSYLKLDSDTALDQLKQLLLNGHLATFGISVYGNYDNISDYNNIYALADETGSNRGGHAQCIVGYDDTIVTPDGTGAFRVVNSWGTGWGDNGFYWISYEAIKSGSDLSGGYAYWVDDRDNYQPDAYALVHVTQPYSRQTVPEFIGSNGQSFEILHFYVNGDKYDYNPYPSTDIAVDISDIHPGDCDSMLFRVNYNSDGSLNTGAAGTINSCKVHFVASGTEYASYDTPVNFTYSAGGQAAVYFTDTVYTITASANEGGSISPSGDVLAAEGSDKAFTLHADDGYHIKDVVVDGASEGVATLYTFHDVHANHTIEAQFEVNQEFYTITATAISEGGTIDPSGEIEVEHGTDQSFTITPDEGYFINDVSVDGQSVGRVSVYSFTTVNASHSIKAKFSTSLSPEISLAKTKTISLSAPSVVQFNCEADDPDGGEILQYIWEIQGSHEEKILGCTPSLNHTFRSEGVYTV
;
A
#
# COMPACT_ATOMS: atom_id res chain seq x y z
N MET A 1 -51.24 -3.99 -62.50
CA MET A 1 -51.96 -5.27 -62.23
C MET A 1 -51.89 -5.56 -60.72
N LYS A 2 -52.74 -6.46 -60.17
CA LYS A 2 -52.63 -7.22 -58.89
C LYS A 2 -51.72 -6.63 -57.78
N ARG A 3 -52.15 -6.21 -56.57
CA ARG A 3 -53.18 -6.68 -55.62
C ARG A 3 -52.95 -8.11 -55.08
N ILE A 4 -52.74 -8.23 -53.76
CA ILE A 4 -52.72 -9.39 -52.79
C ILE A 4 -51.74 -8.95 -51.66
N ILE A 5 -52.00 -8.90 -50.33
CA ILE A 5 -53.00 -9.42 -49.36
C ILE A 5 -52.69 -10.77 -48.69
N LEU A 6 -52.14 -10.71 -47.46
CA LEU A 6 -52.30 -11.63 -46.30
C LEU A 6 -51.63 -10.93 -45.08
N ILE A 7 -52.13 -10.77 -43.85
CA ILE A 7 -53.35 -11.15 -43.08
C ILE A 7 -53.28 -12.47 -42.24
N PHE A 8 -53.63 -12.35 -40.95
CA PHE A 8 -53.81 -13.37 -39.88
C PHE A 8 -52.57 -14.12 -39.33
N THR A 9 -52.50 -14.52 -38.04
CA THR A 9 -53.05 -13.90 -36.80
C THR A 9 -52.40 -14.43 -35.50
N VAL A 10 -52.60 -13.68 -34.42
CA VAL A 10 -52.40 -13.95 -32.98
C VAL A 10 -52.24 -15.42 -32.53
N PHE A 11 -51.23 -15.67 -31.69
CA PHE A 11 -51.38 -16.42 -30.44
C PHE A 11 -50.51 -15.80 -29.33
N ALA A 12 -50.94 -15.93 -28.08
CA ALA A 12 -50.21 -15.47 -26.89
C ALA A 12 -50.21 -16.58 -25.83
N ILE A 13 -49.19 -16.62 -24.97
CA ILE A 13 -49.22 -17.10 -23.57
C ILE A 13 -47.86 -16.79 -22.87
N LEU A 14 -47.89 -16.75 -21.55
CA LEU A 14 -46.85 -16.26 -20.64
C LEU A 14 -45.58 -17.14 -20.60
N GLY A 15 -44.43 -16.56 -20.23
CA GLY A 15 -43.25 -17.32 -19.81
C GLY A 15 -42.00 -16.48 -19.45
N THR A 16 -41.63 -16.47 -18.16
CA THR A 16 -40.27 -16.29 -17.59
C THR A 16 -39.32 -15.19 -18.11
N LEU A 17 -39.11 -14.18 -17.25
CA LEU A 17 -37.82 -13.56 -16.85
C LEU A 17 -36.59 -13.73 -17.79
N GLY A 18 -36.09 -12.60 -18.32
CA GLY A 18 -34.80 -12.56 -19.03
C GLY A 18 -34.39 -11.18 -19.54
N PHE A 19 -34.01 -10.26 -18.63
CA PHE A 19 -33.40 -8.98 -19.03
C PHE A 19 -31.96 -9.20 -19.54
N SER A 20 -31.79 -9.35 -20.86
CA SER A 20 -30.47 -9.25 -21.48
C SER A 20 -30.02 -7.79 -21.54
N LYS A 21 -28.79 -7.50 -21.11
CA LYS A 21 -28.18 -6.18 -21.27
C LYS A 21 -27.90 -5.92 -22.75
N GLU A 22 -28.74 -5.15 -23.44
CA GLU A 22 -28.34 -4.55 -24.71
C GLU A 22 -27.19 -3.57 -24.46
N LYS A 23 -26.11 -3.72 -25.25
CA LYS A 23 -24.94 -2.86 -25.15
C LYS A 23 -25.26 -1.51 -25.79
N LEU A 24 -25.29 -0.42 -25.00
CA LEU A 24 -25.27 0.92 -25.60
C LEU A 24 -24.03 1.06 -26.48
N ASN A 25 -24.25 1.44 -27.73
CA ASN A 25 -23.23 1.51 -28.75
C ASN A 25 -22.66 2.94 -28.79
N TYR A 26 -21.46 3.15 -28.23
CA TYR A 26 -20.94 4.49 -27.88
C TYR A 26 -20.63 5.44 -29.06
N LYS A 27 -20.94 5.06 -30.31
CA LYS A 27 -20.44 5.72 -31.53
C LYS A 27 -21.50 6.50 -32.34
N THR A 28 -22.25 7.40 -31.71
CA THR A 28 -22.86 8.57 -32.40
C THR A 28 -23.17 9.71 -31.43
N TYR A 29 -22.13 10.36 -30.89
CA TYR A 29 -22.17 11.80 -30.62
C TYR A 29 -20.74 12.37 -30.75
N ILE A 30 -20.42 12.90 -31.93
CA ILE A 30 -19.20 13.67 -32.17
C ILE A 30 -19.63 14.99 -32.78
N GLN A 31 -19.79 16.00 -31.92
CA GLN A 31 -19.80 17.40 -32.31
C GLN A 31 -18.59 18.09 -31.69
N SER A 32 -17.47 17.94 -32.40
CA SER A 32 -16.54 19.01 -32.79
C SER A 32 -15.94 19.98 -31.76
N GLU A 33 -16.17 19.85 -30.46
CA GLU A 33 -15.43 20.60 -29.45
C GLU A 33 -14.40 19.69 -28.76
N LYS A 34 -13.15 20.17 -28.69
CA LYS A 34 -12.21 19.71 -27.65
C LYS A 34 -12.88 20.04 -26.31
N ASN A 35 -12.83 19.14 -25.34
CA ASN A 35 -13.07 19.53 -23.95
C ASN A 35 -12.00 20.58 -23.58
N LEU A 36 -12.39 21.86 -23.57
CA LEU A 36 -11.47 22.98 -23.34
C LEU A 36 -10.91 22.98 -21.91
N HIS A 37 -11.68 22.43 -20.97
CA HIS A 37 -11.32 22.24 -19.57
C HIS A 37 -11.66 20.82 -19.12
N LYS A 38 -10.77 20.22 -18.33
CA LYS A 38 -10.91 18.85 -17.81
C LYS A 38 -11.42 18.85 -16.36
N THR A 39 -12.38 17.98 -16.09
CA THR A 39 -12.90 17.70 -14.74
C THR A 39 -11.96 16.75 -14.00
N GLY A 40 -11.72 16.98 -12.71
CA GLY A 40 -10.78 16.16 -11.92
C GLY A 40 -10.86 16.33 -10.41
N LEU A 41 -12.02 16.74 -9.85
CA LEU A 41 -12.27 16.47 -8.44
C LEU A 41 -12.79 15.05 -8.29
N ILE A 42 -12.08 14.24 -7.52
CA ILE A 42 -12.56 12.92 -7.11
C ILE A 42 -13.33 13.10 -5.80
N PHE A 43 -14.65 12.91 -5.86
CA PHE A 43 -15.50 13.03 -4.67
C PHE A 43 -15.16 11.97 -3.62
N ARG A 44 -15.07 12.40 -2.36
CA ARG A 44 -15.00 11.55 -1.17
C ARG A 44 -15.97 12.10 -0.14
N ASP A 45 -16.62 11.21 0.62
CA ASP A 45 -17.47 11.58 1.74
C ASP A 45 -16.58 11.91 2.96
N PRO A 46 -16.52 13.16 3.44
CA PRO A 46 -15.64 13.55 4.53
C PRO A 46 -16.06 12.93 5.88
N ARG A 47 -17.27 12.34 5.97
CA ARG A 47 -17.69 11.56 7.15
C ARG A 47 -16.92 10.24 7.29
N ASN A 48 -16.35 9.75 6.19
CA ASN A 48 -15.59 8.51 6.13
C ASN A 48 -14.06 8.75 6.12
N ASN A 49 -13.62 10.01 6.21
CA ASN A 49 -12.20 10.37 6.23
C ASN A 49 -11.76 10.70 7.66
N PRO A 50 -10.83 9.93 8.27
CA PRO A 50 -10.33 10.22 9.62
C PRO A 50 -9.60 11.57 9.70
N ARG A 51 -9.01 12.06 8.60
CA ARG A 51 -8.31 13.35 8.51
C ARG A 51 -9.27 14.55 8.29
N ALA A 52 -10.60 14.38 8.31
CA ALA A 52 -11.56 15.47 8.09
C ALA A 52 -12.42 15.79 9.33
N ARG A 53 -12.37 17.04 9.82
CA ARG A 53 -13.09 17.47 11.03
C ARG A 53 -14.45 18.09 10.72
N GLN A 54 -15.55 17.47 11.16
CA GLN A 54 -16.86 18.10 11.04
C GLN A 54 -17.00 19.29 12.01
N VAL A 55 -17.20 20.48 11.45
CA VAL A 55 -17.65 21.67 12.18
C VAL A 55 -19.18 21.76 12.11
N ARG A 56 -19.81 22.12 13.23
CA ARG A 56 -21.28 22.25 13.36
C ARG A 56 -21.76 23.66 13.69
N LYS A 57 -20.84 24.57 14.01
CA LYS A 57 -21.13 25.96 14.36
C LYS A 57 -19.89 26.80 14.11
N ILE A 58 -20.07 27.94 13.43
CA ILE A 58 -19.05 28.96 13.22
C ILE A 58 -19.46 30.19 14.05
N LEU A 59 -18.48 30.86 14.65
CA LEU A 59 -18.73 31.96 15.59
C LEU A 59 -18.31 33.31 14.99
N PRO A 60 -18.95 34.42 15.43
CA PRO A 60 -18.50 35.77 15.13
C PRO A 60 -17.03 36.01 15.51
N ALA A 61 -16.23 36.49 14.57
CA ALA A 61 -14.92 37.04 14.90
C ALA A 61 -15.06 38.20 15.91
N LYS A 62 -14.24 38.18 16.96
CA LYS A 62 -14.09 39.25 17.99
C LYS A 62 -15.39 39.63 18.74
N LYS A 63 -15.81 38.73 19.65
CA LYS A 63 -16.73 38.96 20.79
C LYS A 63 -18.18 39.42 20.48
N ALA A 64 -19.02 38.45 20.12
CA ALA A 64 -20.35 38.32 20.71
C ALA A 64 -20.70 36.83 20.88
N ILE A 65 -20.98 36.38 22.12
CA ILE A 65 -21.22 34.95 22.42
C ILE A 65 -22.63 34.48 22.01
N ASN A 66 -23.53 35.42 21.70
CA ASN A 66 -24.88 35.13 21.23
C ASN A 66 -24.93 35.05 19.70
N TYR A 67 -25.39 33.90 19.19
CA TYR A 67 -25.75 33.73 17.79
C TYR A 67 -27.07 34.49 17.52
N SER A 68 -26.95 35.68 16.92
CA SER A 68 -28.08 36.40 16.32
C SER A 68 -27.97 36.29 14.80
N LYS A 69 -29.09 36.00 14.11
CA LYS A 69 -29.10 35.98 12.64
C LYS A 69 -28.55 37.29 12.08
N TYR A 70 -27.57 37.18 11.18
CA TYR A 70 -26.83 38.33 10.68
C TYR A 70 -27.70 39.24 9.80
N LYS A 71 -27.31 40.52 9.72
CA LYS A 71 -28.00 41.56 8.94
C LYS A 71 -27.33 41.88 7.60
N ALA A 72 -26.14 41.35 7.35
CA ALA A 72 -25.46 41.49 6.07
C ALA A 72 -26.11 40.55 5.06
N THR A 73 -26.84 41.11 4.09
CA THR A 73 -27.47 40.35 3.00
C THR A 73 -26.47 39.92 1.93
N SER A 74 -25.25 40.45 1.93
CA SER A 74 -24.20 40.02 1.01
C SER A 74 -22.81 40.22 1.59
N CYS A 75 -21.83 39.55 0.99
CA CYS A 75 -20.41 39.58 1.32
C CYS A 75 -19.61 39.25 0.05
N ASP A 76 -18.50 39.95 -0.19
CA ASP A 76 -17.53 39.61 -1.23
C ASP A 76 -16.11 39.79 -0.68
N ASN A 77 -15.31 38.73 -0.78
CA ASN A 77 -13.91 38.69 -0.37
C ASN A 77 -12.94 38.76 -1.57
N SER A 78 -13.43 38.98 -2.80
CA SER A 78 -12.62 38.94 -4.04
C SER A 78 -11.36 39.82 -4.07
N GLN A 79 -11.28 40.85 -3.22
CA GLN A 79 -10.20 41.85 -3.18
C GLN A 79 -8.77 41.30 -2.97
N TYR A 80 -8.61 40.11 -2.38
CA TYR A 80 -7.31 39.45 -2.15
C TYR A 80 -7.06 38.23 -3.07
N LEU A 81 -7.99 37.86 -3.94
CA LEU A 81 -7.78 36.75 -4.88
C LEU A 81 -6.60 37.03 -5.84
N PRO A 82 -5.92 36.00 -6.39
CA PRO A 82 -5.13 36.19 -7.61
C PRO A 82 -6.03 36.66 -8.78
N PRO A 83 -5.45 36.96 -9.95
CA PRO A 83 -6.14 36.95 -11.23
C PRO A 83 -7.03 35.71 -11.40
N VAL A 84 -8.05 35.84 -12.24
CA VAL A 84 -8.74 34.68 -12.78
C VAL A 84 -7.90 34.09 -13.91
N ASP A 85 -7.64 32.79 -13.85
CA ASP A 85 -6.87 32.06 -14.86
C ASP A 85 -7.39 30.62 -15.05
N SER A 86 -6.71 29.83 -15.91
CA SER A 86 -7.20 28.57 -16.47
C SER A 86 -6.30 27.37 -16.17
N GLN A 87 -6.91 26.28 -15.66
CA GLN A 87 -6.28 24.96 -15.55
C GLN A 87 -6.01 24.28 -16.91
N GLY A 88 -6.61 24.80 -18.00
CA GLY A 88 -6.52 24.18 -19.33
C GLY A 88 -7.02 22.73 -19.36
N GLY A 89 -6.30 21.88 -20.09
CA GLY A 89 -6.63 20.48 -20.33
C GLY A 89 -6.36 19.51 -19.17
N GLN A 90 -5.76 19.97 -18.07
CA GLN A 90 -5.35 19.14 -16.93
C GLN A 90 -6.50 18.91 -15.92
N GLY A 91 -6.52 17.77 -15.23
CA GLY A 91 -7.50 17.42 -14.19
C GLY A 91 -7.33 18.15 -12.85
N SER A 92 -6.58 19.25 -12.80
CA SER A 92 -6.02 19.85 -11.59
C SER A 92 -6.96 20.80 -10.82
N CYS A 93 -8.26 20.81 -11.08
CA CYS A 93 -9.19 21.77 -10.47
C CYS A 93 -9.18 21.77 -8.93
N ALA A 94 -8.89 20.63 -8.27
CA ALA A 94 -8.72 20.58 -6.82
C ALA A 94 -7.53 21.43 -6.33
N ALA A 95 -6.39 21.35 -7.02
CA ALA A 95 -5.20 22.15 -6.75
C ALA A 95 -5.38 23.63 -7.12
N TRP A 96 -6.15 23.93 -8.17
CA TRP A 96 -6.54 25.29 -8.49
C TRP A 96 -7.49 25.91 -7.45
N ALA A 97 -8.45 25.13 -6.94
CA ALA A 97 -9.35 25.59 -5.89
C ALA A 97 -8.63 25.81 -4.56
N VAL A 98 -7.76 24.87 -4.14
CA VAL A 98 -7.10 24.86 -2.82
C VAL A 98 -5.78 25.65 -2.80
N GLY A 99 -4.90 25.42 -3.77
CA GLY A 99 -3.64 26.16 -3.91
C GLY A 99 -3.86 27.53 -4.53
N TYR A 100 -4.13 27.58 -5.83
CA TYR A 100 -4.12 28.82 -6.60
C TYR A 100 -5.10 29.87 -6.07
N TYR A 101 -6.40 29.58 -5.93
CA TYR A 101 -7.35 30.60 -5.46
C TYR A 101 -7.37 30.74 -3.94
N TYR A 102 -7.43 29.63 -3.20
CA TYR A 102 -7.70 29.65 -1.77
C TYR A 102 -6.48 30.03 -0.92
N LYS A 103 -5.33 29.32 -1.03
CA LYS A 103 -4.14 29.67 -0.23
C LYS A 103 -3.56 31.03 -0.63
N THR A 104 -3.49 31.36 -1.93
CA THR A 104 -3.09 32.71 -2.39
C THR A 104 -3.98 33.82 -1.81
N TYR A 105 -5.28 33.58 -1.64
CA TYR A 105 -6.15 34.55 -0.95
C TYR A 105 -5.72 34.76 0.50
N GLN A 106 -5.35 33.70 1.23
CA GLN A 106 -4.90 33.82 2.61
C GLN A 106 -3.58 34.58 2.68
N GLU A 107 -2.60 34.20 1.85
CA GLU A 107 -1.31 34.90 1.70
C GLU A 107 -1.48 36.39 1.40
N ASN A 108 -2.32 36.74 0.43
CA ASN A 108 -2.60 38.12 0.05
C ASN A 108 -3.35 38.88 1.15
N LYS A 109 -4.24 38.22 1.89
CA LYS A 109 -4.98 38.80 3.02
C LYS A 109 -4.05 39.08 4.20
N GLU A 110 -3.16 38.17 4.56
CA GLU A 110 -2.16 38.36 5.62
C GLU A 110 -1.28 39.57 5.30
N HIS A 111 -0.67 39.56 4.11
CA HIS A 111 0.25 40.60 3.65
C HIS A 111 -0.45 41.88 3.16
N ASN A 112 -1.79 41.96 3.24
CA ASN A 112 -2.62 43.07 2.77
C ASN A 112 -2.41 43.45 1.28
N ARG A 113 -1.98 42.49 0.45
CA ARG A 113 -1.75 42.60 -1.01
C ARG A 113 -3.09 42.76 -1.72
N THR A 114 -3.47 43.99 -2.05
CA THR A 114 -4.77 44.32 -2.66
C THR A 114 -4.64 44.89 -4.07
N SER A 115 -3.48 45.48 -4.41
CA SER A 115 -3.30 46.06 -5.74
C SER A 115 -3.23 44.99 -6.82
N ALA A 116 -3.59 45.36 -8.06
CA ALA A 116 -3.51 44.44 -9.19
C ALA A 116 -2.07 43.97 -9.45
N ALA A 117 -1.05 44.80 -9.14
CA ALA A 117 0.35 44.44 -9.34
C ALA A 117 0.82 43.37 -8.34
N GLU A 118 0.55 43.56 -7.04
CA GLU A 118 0.94 42.59 -6.01
C GLU A 118 0.26 41.23 -6.24
N ARG A 119 -1.03 41.24 -6.61
CA ARG A 119 -1.81 40.02 -6.81
C ARG A 119 -1.48 39.32 -8.14
N GLN A 120 -0.89 40.01 -9.12
CA GLN A 120 -0.40 39.45 -10.40
C GLN A 120 1.05 38.96 -10.34
N ASP A 121 1.79 39.28 -9.29
CA ASP A 121 3.17 38.83 -9.13
C ASP A 121 3.20 37.33 -8.80
N ALA A 122 3.84 36.54 -9.66
CA ALA A 122 3.94 35.10 -9.53
C ALA A 122 4.67 34.64 -8.25
N HIS A 123 5.46 35.51 -7.61
CA HIS A 123 6.05 35.24 -6.29
C HIS A 123 5.02 35.27 -5.14
N ASN A 124 3.88 35.97 -5.31
CA ASN A 124 2.82 36.05 -4.32
C ASN A 124 1.66 35.06 -4.59
N ILE A 125 1.72 34.29 -5.67
CA ILE A 125 0.67 33.34 -6.08
C ILE A 125 1.12 31.91 -5.79
N CYS A 126 0.28 31.13 -5.12
CA CYS A 126 0.54 29.71 -4.84
C CYS A 126 0.38 28.85 -6.11
N SER A 127 1.36 27.98 -6.38
CA SER A 127 1.38 27.15 -7.59
C SER A 127 0.38 25.97 -7.52
N PRO A 128 -0.55 25.85 -8.49
CA PRO A 128 -1.39 24.67 -8.59
C PRO A 128 -0.62 23.44 -9.10
N ALA A 129 0.52 23.61 -9.78
CA ALA A 129 1.40 22.49 -10.16
C ALA A 129 2.11 21.89 -8.94
N TYR A 130 2.58 22.73 -8.00
CA TYR A 130 3.18 22.28 -6.75
C TYR A 130 2.24 21.38 -5.95
N VAL A 131 0.95 21.73 -5.88
CA VAL A 131 -0.06 20.88 -5.24
C VAL A 131 -0.40 19.66 -6.10
N TYR A 132 -0.74 19.85 -7.38
CA TYR A 132 -1.30 18.76 -8.20
C TYR A 132 -0.31 17.64 -8.50
N ASN A 133 0.94 17.96 -8.84
CA ASN A 133 1.96 16.97 -9.18
C ASN A 133 2.31 16.10 -7.96
N LEU A 134 2.03 16.59 -6.74
CA LEU A 134 2.15 15.82 -5.50
C LEU A 134 0.93 14.93 -5.19
N ILE A 135 -0.22 15.05 -5.86
CA ILE A 135 -1.46 14.33 -5.47
C ILE A 135 -2.33 13.80 -6.62
N HIS A 136 -1.89 13.90 -7.88
CA HIS A 136 -2.63 13.38 -9.03
C HIS A 136 -2.83 11.86 -8.92
N VAL A 137 -3.99 11.38 -9.35
CA VAL A 137 -4.35 9.96 -9.40
C VAL A 137 -4.18 9.44 -10.83
N ALA A 138 -3.28 8.48 -11.04
CA ALA A 138 -2.92 7.92 -12.36
C ALA A 138 -2.67 9.02 -13.44
N ASP A 139 -2.84 8.67 -14.72
CA ASP A 139 -2.63 9.54 -15.91
C ASP A 139 -3.54 10.80 -15.91
N ASP A 140 -3.24 11.77 -15.04
CA ASP A 140 -4.00 13.01 -14.86
C ASP A 140 -5.50 12.77 -14.59
N ASN A 141 -5.88 11.77 -13.78
CA ASN A 141 -7.32 11.46 -13.51
C ASN A 141 -7.90 12.22 -12.30
N GLY A 142 -7.29 13.35 -11.93
CA GLY A 142 -7.77 14.24 -10.88
C GLY A 142 -7.15 13.98 -9.50
N ALA A 143 -7.69 14.65 -8.49
CA ALA A 143 -7.23 14.60 -7.10
C ALA A 143 -8.39 14.74 -6.11
N TYR A 144 -8.10 14.46 -4.83
CA TYR A 144 -9.05 14.64 -3.73
C TYR A 144 -8.79 15.96 -2.97
N PHE A 145 -9.82 16.51 -2.33
CA PHE A 145 -9.65 17.70 -1.48
C PHE A 145 -8.74 17.45 -0.28
N ASP A 146 -8.80 16.29 0.34
CA ASP A 146 -8.02 16.03 1.56
C ASP A 146 -6.54 15.86 1.30
N ASP A 147 -6.15 15.26 0.17
CA ASP A 147 -4.75 15.25 -0.26
C ASP A 147 -4.27 16.67 -0.61
N ALA A 148 -5.12 17.52 -1.22
CA ALA A 148 -4.78 18.91 -1.53
C ALA A 148 -4.62 19.80 -0.28
N PHE A 149 -5.51 19.68 0.71
CA PHE A 149 -5.36 20.39 1.99
C PHE A 149 -4.21 19.82 2.84
N GLN A 150 -3.93 18.52 2.75
CA GLN A 150 -2.79 17.93 3.43
C GLN A 150 -1.45 18.39 2.83
N VAL A 151 -1.33 18.61 1.51
CA VAL A 151 -0.14 19.29 0.95
C VAL A 151 0.06 20.67 1.62
N LEU A 152 -1.00 21.45 1.84
CA LEU A 152 -0.88 22.76 2.49
C LEU A 152 -0.47 22.68 3.97
N ASP A 153 -0.90 21.65 4.71
CA ASP A 153 -0.51 21.48 6.13
C ASP A 153 0.89 20.86 6.25
N ASP A 154 1.23 19.84 5.47
CA ASP A 154 2.51 19.11 5.55
C ASP A 154 3.67 19.87 4.86
N LEU A 155 3.42 20.50 3.70
CA LEU A 155 4.45 21.04 2.79
C LEU A 155 4.18 22.48 2.30
N GLY A 156 3.06 23.08 2.72
CA GLY A 156 2.59 24.39 2.30
C GLY A 156 2.34 24.52 0.80
N CYS A 157 2.61 25.69 0.22
CA CYS A 157 2.49 25.86 -1.23
C CYS A 157 3.52 26.82 -1.82
N SER A 158 4.36 26.31 -2.71
CA SER A 158 5.39 27.10 -3.38
C SER A 158 4.81 28.17 -4.31
N SER A 159 5.63 29.17 -4.68
CA SER A 159 5.19 30.23 -5.57
C SER A 159 5.07 29.75 -7.03
N LEU A 160 4.21 30.41 -7.80
CA LEU A 160 4.05 30.19 -9.24
C LEU A 160 5.31 30.62 -10.02
N ALA A 161 6.20 31.42 -9.42
CA ALA A 161 7.51 31.73 -9.98
C ALA A 161 8.53 30.60 -9.76
N ASP A 162 8.50 29.93 -8.61
CA ASP A 162 9.40 28.82 -8.26
C ASP A 162 8.96 27.49 -8.90
N MET A 163 7.65 27.33 -9.12
CA MET A 163 7.07 26.20 -9.88
C MET A 163 5.95 26.70 -10.80
N PRO A 164 6.26 27.15 -12.04
CA PRO A 164 5.26 27.53 -13.03
C PRO A 164 4.28 26.41 -13.38
N TYR A 165 3.11 26.80 -13.89
CA TYR A 165 2.06 25.87 -14.33
C TYR A 165 2.10 25.63 -15.85
N ASP A 166 1.99 24.36 -16.24
CA ASP A 166 1.81 23.89 -17.62
C ASP A 166 0.70 22.83 -17.60
N ASP A 167 -0.36 22.99 -18.41
CA ASP A 167 -1.47 22.04 -18.43
C ASP A 167 -1.11 20.69 -19.11
N GLY A 168 0.07 20.61 -19.74
CA GLY A 168 0.69 19.39 -20.23
C GLY A 168 1.52 18.61 -19.21
N ASP A 169 1.86 19.17 -18.05
CA ASP A 169 2.75 18.54 -17.06
C ASP A 169 2.11 18.41 -15.67
N TYR A 170 1.88 17.16 -15.28
CA TYR A 170 1.40 16.74 -13.97
C TYR A 170 2.44 15.87 -13.22
N THR A 171 3.66 15.78 -13.75
CA THR A 171 4.68 14.77 -13.37
C THR A 171 5.98 15.34 -12.85
N THR A 172 6.34 16.58 -13.20
CA THR A 172 7.55 17.22 -12.67
C THR A 172 7.43 17.43 -11.16
N TRP A 173 8.39 16.91 -10.41
CA TRP A 173 8.54 17.16 -8.98
C TRP A 173 8.91 18.63 -8.71
N PRO A 174 8.48 19.21 -7.57
CA PRO A 174 9.05 20.45 -7.09
C PRO A 174 10.57 20.35 -6.94
N SER A 175 11.28 21.44 -7.29
CA SER A 175 12.71 21.57 -6.98
C SER A 175 12.93 21.77 -5.47
N THR A 176 14.16 21.57 -4.98
CA THR A 176 14.53 21.90 -3.59
C THR A 176 14.22 23.36 -3.23
N THR A 177 14.36 24.30 -4.19
CA THR A 177 13.92 25.70 -4.02
C THR A 177 12.41 25.79 -3.85
N ALA A 178 11.64 25.10 -4.69
CA ALA A 178 10.19 25.11 -4.63
C ALA A 178 9.67 24.51 -3.31
N PHE A 179 10.21 23.36 -2.87
CA PHE A 179 9.92 22.79 -1.56
C PHE A 179 10.24 23.79 -0.42
N LYS A 180 11.44 24.41 -0.41
CA LYS A 180 11.80 25.42 0.59
C LYS A 180 10.84 26.62 0.60
N GLY A 181 10.40 27.07 -0.57
CA GLY A 181 9.38 28.14 -0.68
C GLY A 181 8.02 27.73 -0.12
N GLY A 182 7.63 26.45 -0.27
CA GLY A 182 6.39 25.92 0.26
C GLY A 182 6.30 25.98 1.79
N MET A 183 7.39 25.70 2.51
CA MET A 183 7.44 25.64 3.99
C MET A 183 6.96 26.93 4.69
N TYR A 184 7.14 28.09 4.07
CA TYR A 184 6.68 29.38 4.63
C TYR A 184 5.15 29.55 4.48
N ASN A 185 4.60 29.03 3.38
CA ASN A 185 3.19 29.16 3.02
C ASN A 185 2.39 27.93 3.48
N ARG A 186 2.61 27.47 4.73
CA ARG A 186 1.86 26.36 5.35
C ARG A 186 0.50 26.82 5.87
N THR A 187 -0.45 25.90 6.01
CA THR A 187 -1.74 26.13 6.70
C THR A 187 -1.73 25.50 8.09
N GLN A 188 -2.71 25.86 8.93
CA GLN A 188 -2.86 25.34 10.28
C GLN A 188 -4.08 24.42 10.36
N ALA A 189 -3.88 23.13 10.12
CA ALA A 189 -4.96 22.18 10.26
C ALA A 189 -5.37 21.95 11.73
N PRO A 190 -6.64 21.57 11.99
CA PRO A 190 -7.08 21.26 13.35
C PRO A 190 -6.36 20.02 13.87
N THR A 191 -5.83 20.05 15.09
CA THR A 191 -5.05 18.96 15.70
C THR A 191 -5.63 17.56 15.45
N GLY A 192 -4.89 16.73 14.71
CA GLY A 192 -5.30 15.36 14.32
C GLY A 192 -6.10 15.25 13.01
N TYR A 193 -6.21 16.31 12.22
CA TYR A 193 -6.96 16.40 10.97
C TYR A 193 -6.18 17.24 9.95
N ALA A 194 -6.44 17.06 8.64
CA ALA A 194 -5.92 17.90 7.56
C ALA A 194 -6.87 19.04 7.16
N MET A 195 -8.15 19.00 7.56
CA MET A 195 -9.14 20.03 7.21
C MET A 195 -10.29 20.17 8.21
N SER A 196 -11.01 21.29 8.12
CA SER A 196 -12.39 21.45 8.61
C SER A 196 -13.41 21.33 7.48
N TYR A 197 -14.61 20.81 7.78
CA TYR A 197 -15.73 20.82 6.84
C TYR A 197 -17.09 21.15 7.50
N LEU A 198 -17.94 21.84 6.74
CA LEU A 198 -19.37 22.00 7.01
C LEU A 198 -20.16 21.00 6.16
N LYS A 199 -21.26 20.45 6.71
CA LYS A 199 -22.29 19.75 5.94
C LYS A 199 -23.47 20.70 5.72
N LEU A 200 -23.77 20.98 4.46
CA LEU A 200 -24.76 21.96 4.03
C LEU A 200 -26.14 21.30 3.87
N ASP A 201 -26.74 20.86 4.97
CA ASP A 201 -28.00 20.11 4.97
C ASP A 201 -29.22 20.87 5.52
N SER A 202 -29.03 22.16 5.81
CA SER A 202 -30.04 23.03 6.39
C SER A 202 -29.68 24.50 6.18
N ASP A 203 -30.67 25.37 6.21
CA ASP A 203 -30.45 26.83 6.10
C ASP A 203 -29.55 27.35 7.24
N THR A 204 -29.60 26.71 8.41
CA THR A 204 -28.67 26.97 9.53
C THR A 204 -27.22 26.66 9.16
N ALA A 205 -26.96 25.63 8.36
CA ALA A 205 -25.62 25.32 7.86
C ALA A 205 -25.17 26.32 6.79
N LEU A 206 -26.08 26.80 5.93
CA LEU A 206 -25.79 27.91 5.02
C LEU A 206 -25.47 29.21 5.79
N ASP A 207 -26.21 29.52 6.85
CA ASP A 207 -25.89 30.64 7.75
C ASP A 207 -24.50 30.46 8.41
N GLN A 208 -24.01 29.22 8.65
CA GLN A 208 -22.62 29.01 9.12
C GLN A 208 -21.60 29.31 8.01
N LEU A 209 -21.85 28.89 6.77
CA LEU A 209 -20.97 29.16 5.63
C LEU A 209 -20.90 30.67 5.32
N LYS A 210 -22.04 31.38 5.39
CA LYS A 210 -22.07 32.84 5.35
C LYS A 210 -21.26 33.46 6.49
N GLN A 211 -21.27 32.87 7.69
CA GLN A 211 -20.45 33.36 8.80
C GLN A 211 -18.95 33.16 8.57
N LEU A 212 -18.53 32.08 7.91
CA LEU A 212 -17.13 31.87 7.52
C LEU A 212 -16.67 32.96 6.55
N LEU A 213 -17.49 33.27 5.54
CA LEU A 213 -17.26 34.35 4.59
C LEU A 213 -17.22 35.74 5.27
N LEU A 214 -18.14 36.02 6.20
CA LEU A 214 -18.18 37.26 6.98
C LEU A 214 -17.02 37.41 7.99
N ASN A 215 -16.39 36.31 8.40
CA ASN A 215 -15.14 36.34 9.16
C ASN A 215 -13.91 36.63 8.25
N GLY A 216 -14.09 36.70 6.93
CA GLY A 216 -13.01 36.91 5.96
C GLY A 216 -12.20 35.64 5.69
N HIS A 217 -12.83 34.46 5.73
CA HIS A 217 -12.25 33.21 5.21
C HIS A 217 -13.00 32.84 3.93
N LEU A 218 -12.35 32.07 3.06
CA LEU A 218 -13.04 31.42 1.93
C LEU A 218 -13.42 29.98 2.30
N ALA A 219 -14.06 29.27 1.37
CA ALA A 219 -14.22 27.82 1.44
C ALA A 219 -14.14 27.21 0.04
N THR A 220 -13.60 26.00 -0.09
CA THR A 220 -13.68 25.22 -1.33
C THR A 220 -14.83 24.22 -1.27
N PHE A 221 -15.36 23.84 -2.43
CA PHE A 221 -16.45 22.86 -2.53
C PHE A 221 -16.44 22.17 -3.90
N GLY A 222 -17.18 21.07 -4.01
CA GLY A 222 -17.24 20.25 -5.22
C GLY A 222 -18.62 20.20 -5.86
N ILE A 223 -18.67 20.30 -7.19
CA ILE A 223 -19.86 20.08 -8.01
C ILE A 223 -19.70 18.91 -9.00
N SER A 224 -20.82 18.31 -9.38
CA SER A 224 -20.97 17.52 -10.60
C SER A 224 -21.10 18.48 -11.79
N VAL A 225 -20.34 18.29 -12.85
CA VAL A 225 -20.45 19.13 -14.07
C VAL A 225 -21.42 18.51 -15.07
N TYR A 226 -22.53 19.20 -15.32
CA TYR A 226 -23.50 18.86 -16.37
C TYR A 226 -23.32 19.77 -17.59
N GLY A 227 -23.75 19.33 -18.78
CA GLY A 227 -23.36 19.95 -20.06
C GLY A 227 -23.84 21.39 -20.31
N ASN A 228 -24.74 21.91 -19.47
CA ASN A 228 -25.13 23.33 -19.51
C ASN A 228 -24.09 24.25 -18.82
N TYR A 229 -23.30 23.70 -17.90
CA TYR A 229 -22.31 24.43 -17.10
C TYR A 229 -21.16 24.99 -17.95
N ASP A 230 -20.82 24.31 -19.05
CA ASP A 230 -19.88 24.80 -20.05
C ASP A 230 -20.28 26.18 -20.63
N ASN A 231 -21.59 26.44 -20.76
CA ASN A 231 -22.16 27.67 -21.31
C ASN A 231 -22.99 28.44 -20.27
N ILE A 232 -22.50 28.55 -19.03
CA ILE A 232 -23.24 29.15 -17.90
C ILE A 232 -23.69 30.61 -18.16
N SER A 233 -23.08 31.31 -19.12
CA SER A 233 -23.51 32.63 -19.61
C SER A 233 -24.95 32.65 -20.10
N ASP A 234 -25.41 31.57 -20.74
CA ASP A 234 -26.76 31.44 -21.28
C ASP A 234 -27.80 31.28 -20.17
N TYR A 235 -27.33 30.94 -18.96
CA TYR A 235 -28.08 30.74 -17.72
C TYR A 235 -27.91 31.95 -16.77
N ASN A 236 -27.57 33.13 -17.30
CA ASN A 236 -27.27 34.36 -16.56
C ASN A 236 -26.10 34.25 -15.57
N ASN A 237 -25.18 33.31 -15.79
CA ASN A 237 -24.11 32.94 -14.85
C ASN A 237 -24.63 32.43 -13.49
N ILE A 238 -25.80 31.78 -13.48
CA ILE A 238 -26.39 31.12 -12.32
C ILE A 238 -26.42 29.61 -12.58
N TYR A 239 -26.03 28.81 -11.58
CA TYR A 239 -26.21 27.36 -11.54
C TYR A 239 -27.15 27.00 -10.39
N ALA A 240 -28.31 26.43 -10.73
CA ALA A 240 -29.40 26.13 -9.81
C ALA A 240 -29.83 24.66 -9.92
N LEU A 241 -30.57 24.16 -8.93
CA LEU A 241 -30.96 22.75 -8.83
C LEU A 241 -31.81 22.27 -10.03
N ALA A 242 -32.51 23.19 -10.69
CA ALA A 242 -33.28 22.93 -11.90
C ALA A 242 -32.40 22.70 -13.16
N ASP A 243 -31.11 23.03 -13.11
CA ASP A 243 -30.20 22.98 -14.25
C ASP A 243 -29.49 21.62 -14.41
N GLU A 244 -29.78 20.63 -13.56
CA GLU A 244 -29.26 19.26 -13.66
C GLU A 244 -29.74 18.57 -14.96
N THR A 245 -29.01 18.81 -16.06
CA THR A 245 -29.49 18.49 -17.40
C THR A 245 -28.40 17.90 -18.31
N GLY A 246 -28.74 16.80 -18.99
CA GLY A 246 -27.81 16.09 -19.86
C GLY A 246 -26.93 15.08 -19.12
N SER A 247 -25.69 14.91 -19.58
CA SER A 247 -24.74 13.94 -19.02
C SER A 247 -23.78 14.61 -18.03
N ASN A 248 -23.64 14.01 -16.85
CA ASN A 248 -22.60 14.36 -15.88
C ASN A 248 -21.21 13.99 -16.44
N ARG A 249 -20.28 14.94 -16.43
CA ARG A 249 -18.90 14.83 -16.95
C ARG A 249 -17.88 14.40 -15.90
N GLY A 250 -18.23 14.43 -14.62
CA GLY A 250 -17.34 14.18 -13.49
C GLY A 250 -17.37 15.33 -12.46
N GLY A 251 -16.57 15.16 -11.40
CA GLY A 251 -16.45 16.16 -10.34
C GLY A 251 -15.53 17.33 -10.71
N HIS A 252 -15.88 18.52 -10.21
CA HIS A 252 -15.11 19.75 -10.36
C HIS A 252 -15.01 20.49 -9.02
N ALA A 253 -13.85 21.08 -8.73
CA ALA A 253 -13.54 21.74 -7.47
C ALA A 253 -13.35 23.24 -7.66
N GLN A 254 -13.94 24.05 -6.76
CA GLN A 254 -14.04 25.50 -6.91
C GLN A 254 -13.97 26.21 -5.56
N CYS A 255 -13.78 27.54 -5.56
CA CYS A 255 -13.66 28.35 -4.36
C CYS A 255 -14.81 29.37 -4.22
N ILE A 256 -15.47 29.37 -3.06
CA ILE A 256 -16.55 30.29 -2.69
C ILE A 256 -15.92 31.56 -2.13
N VAL A 257 -16.22 32.69 -2.78
CA VAL A 257 -15.61 34.00 -2.50
C VAL A 257 -16.57 34.99 -1.84
N GLY A 258 -17.87 34.69 -1.84
CA GLY A 258 -18.90 35.58 -1.32
C GLY A 258 -20.30 34.98 -1.37
N TYR A 259 -21.30 35.78 -1.01
CA TYR A 259 -22.72 35.45 -1.14
C TYR A 259 -23.56 36.71 -1.33
N ASP A 260 -24.77 36.56 -1.88
CA ASP A 260 -25.78 37.61 -1.90
C ASP A 260 -27.20 37.00 -1.82
N ASP A 261 -27.92 37.36 -0.76
CA ASP A 261 -29.29 36.93 -0.42
C ASP A 261 -30.37 37.54 -1.33
N THR A 262 -30.02 38.43 -2.27
CA THR A 262 -30.94 39.14 -3.18
C THR A 262 -30.93 38.60 -4.61
N ILE A 263 -29.97 37.74 -4.97
CA ILE A 263 -29.89 37.09 -6.28
C ILE A 263 -31.09 36.16 -6.46
N VAL A 264 -31.93 36.42 -7.46
CA VAL A 264 -33.07 35.54 -7.79
C VAL A 264 -32.57 34.40 -8.68
N THR A 265 -32.78 33.16 -8.24
CA THR A 265 -32.38 31.94 -8.95
C THR A 265 -33.61 31.16 -9.45
N PRO A 266 -33.49 30.25 -10.43
CA PRO A 266 -34.60 29.40 -10.89
C PRO A 266 -35.31 28.60 -9.80
N ASP A 267 -34.63 28.33 -8.68
CA ASP A 267 -35.06 27.48 -7.57
C ASP A 267 -35.29 28.24 -6.24
N GLY A 268 -35.02 29.54 -6.17
CA GLY A 268 -35.11 30.29 -4.91
C GLY A 268 -34.66 31.75 -4.98
N THR A 269 -34.12 32.23 -3.85
CA THR A 269 -33.48 33.54 -3.77
C THR A 269 -32.33 33.47 -2.79
N GLY A 270 -31.18 33.95 -3.24
CA GLY A 270 -29.90 33.86 -2.57
C GLY A 270 -28.95 32.86 -3.24
N ALA A 271 -27.71 33.30 -3.44
CA ALA A 271 -26.67 32.51 -4.10
C ALA A 271 -25.27 32.78 -3.50
N PHE A 272 -24.37 31.81 -3.62
CA PHE A 272 -22.95 31.97 -3.32
C PHE A 272 -22.18 32.41 -4.58
N ARG A 273 -21.29 33.39 -4.44
CA ARG A 273 -20.37 33.82 -5.51
C ARG A 273 -19.17 32.89 -5.51
N VAL A 274 -18.83 32.35 -6.67
CA VAL A 274 -17.79 31.33 -6.84
C VAL A 274 -16.82 31.75 -7.95
N VAL A 275 -15.53 31.52 -7.74
CA VAL A 275 -14.49 31.68 -8.77
C VAL A 275 -14.15 30.31 -9.39
N ASN A 276 -13.97 30.28 -10.72
CA ASN A 276 -13.69 29.08 -11.49
C ASN A 276 -12.27 29.10 -12.09
N SER A 277 -11.70 27.92 -12.31
CA SER A 277 -10.37 27.68 -12.88
C SER A 277 -10.37 27.54 -14.40
N TRP A 278 -11.32 28.19 -15.10
CA TRP A 278 -11.53 28.07 -16.55
C TRP A 278 -11.24 29.40 -17.30
N GLY A 279 -10.54 30.33 -16.65
CA GLY A 279 -10.12 31.62 -17.23
C GLY A 279 -11.24 32.66 -17.36
N THR A 280 -10.84 33.89 -17.71
CA THR A 280 -11.73 35.06 -17.80
C THR A 280 -12.73 35.01 -18.96
N GLY A 281 -12.54 34.10 -19.92
CA GLY A 281 -13.46 33.92 -21.06
C GLY A 281 -14.71 33.11 -20.73
N TRP A 282 -14.76 32.42 -19.58
CA TRP A 282 -15.91 31.64 -19.15
C TRP A 282 -16.77 32.38 -18.11
N GLY A 283 -18.09 32.24 -18.20
CA GLY A 283 -19.03 32.81 -17.23
C GLY A 283 -18.96 34.34 -17.09
N ASP A 284 -19.15 34.84 -15.87
CA ASP A 284 -18.99 36.26 -15.52
C ASP A 284 -17.52 36.53 -15.19
N ASN A 285 -16.69 36.66 -16.23
CA ASN A 285 -15.26 36.95 -16.11
C ASN A 285 -14.49 35.90 -15.25
N GLY A 286 -14.87 34.63 -15.38
CA GLY A 286 -14.39 33.48 -14.60
C GLY A 286 -15.15 33.22 -13.30
N PHE A 287 -16.13 34.04 -12.96
CA PHE A 287 -17.01 33.82 -11.82
C PHE A 287 -18.40 33.34 -12.24
N TYR A 288 -19.13 32.77 -11.30
CA TYR A 288 -20.57 32.51 -11.44
C TYR A 288 -21.25 32.50 -10.06
N TRP A 289 -22.55 32.29 -10.04
CA TRP A 289 -23.37 32.14 -8.84
C TRP A 289 -23.92 30.71 -8.74
N ILE A 290 -23.79 30.06 -7.58
CA ILE A 290 -24.52 28.81 -7.29
C ILE A 290 -25.65 29.07 -6.30
N SER A 291 -26.84 28.55 -6.58
CA SER A 291 -28.01 28.78 -5.71
C SER A 291 -27.85 28.13 -4.33
N TYR A 292 -28.58 28.65 -3.35
CA TYR A 292 -28.64 28.06 -2.01
C TYR A 292 -29.26 26.65 -1.97
N GLU A 293 -30.02 26.21 -2.98
CA GLU A 293 -30.53 24.84 -3.04
C GLU A 293 -29.58 23.89 -3.79
N ALA A 294 -28.91 24.35 -4.85
CA ALA A 294 -27.91 23.58 -5.60
C ALA A 294 -26.66 23.22 -4.78
N ILE A 295 -26.36 23.98 -3.73
CA ILE A 295 -25.22 23.72 -2.83
C ILE A 295 -25.54 22.82 -1.62
N LYS A 296 -26.78 22.30 -1.50
CA LYS A 296 -27.20 21.47 -0.36
C LYS A 296 -26.89 19.98 -0.53
N SER A 297 -26.67 19.27 0.59
CA SER A 297 -26.24 17.86 0.63
C SER A 297 -27.34 16.83 0.26
N GLY A 298 -28.35 17.27 -0.48
CA GLY A 298 -29.39 16.45 -1.10
C GLY A 298 -29.62 16.82 -2.57
N SER A 299 -28.68 17.57 -3.16
CA SER A 299 -28.59 17.81 -4.60
C SER A 299 -27.66 16.77 -5.23
N ASP A 300 -27.91 16.38 -6.47
CA ASP A 300 -26.95 15.62 -7.28
C ASP A 300 -25.91 16.53 -7.97
N LEU A 301 -26.15 17.85 -7.95
CA LEU A 301 -25.22 18.90 -8.37
C LEU A 301 -24.03 19.09 -7.44
N SER A 302 -24.18 18.90 -6.12
CA SER A 302 -23.07 19.05 -5.17
C SER A 302 -23.18 18.06 -4.01
N GLY A 303 -22.04 17.61 -3.49
CA GLY A 303 -22.02 16.78 -2.27
C GLY A 303 -22.55 17.50 -1.02
N GLY A 304 -22.81 18.81 -1.09
CA GLY A 304 -23.21 19.66 0.03
C GLY A 304 -22.22 19.66 1.17
N TYR A 305 -20.93 19.76 0.84
CA TYR A 305 -19.85 19.97 1.78
C TYR A 305 -19.03 21.17 1.35
N ALA A 306 -18.68 22.03 2.31
CA ALA A 306 -17.74 23.13 2.13
C ALA A 306 -16.53 22.92 3.07
N TYR A 307 -15.34 23.10 2.53
CA TYR A 307 -14.06 22.73 3.12
C TYR A 307 -13.17 23.96 3.33
N TRP A 308 -12.42 23.98 4.42
CA TRP A 308 -11.41 25.02 4.67
C TRP A 308 -10.39 24.53 5.71
N VAL A 309 -9.30 25.28 5.83
CA VAL A 309 -8.30 25.15 6.88
C VAL A 309 -8.01 26.56 7.43
N ASP A 310 -7.54 26.70 8.66
CA ASP A 310 -7.09 28.02 9.13
C ASP A 310 -5.64 28.26 8.66
N ASP A 311 -5.16 29.50 8.68
CA ASP A 311 -3.81 29.80 8.20
C ASP A 311 -2.74 29.70 9.30
N ARG A 312 -1.47 29.50 8.94
CA ARG A 312 -0.35 29.79 9.86
C ARG A 312 0.08 31.25 9.65
N ASP A 313 -0.71 32.18 10.20
CA ASP A 313 -0.44 33.63 10.10
C ASP A 313 1.04 33.95 10.47
N ASN A 314 1.79 34.58 9.57
CA ASN A 314 3.17 35.06 9.74
C ASN A 314 4.20 33.95 10.06
N TYR A 315 3.99 32.75 9.52
CA TYR A 315 4.81 31.58 9.84
C TYR A 315 6.27 31.67 9.38
N GLN A 316 7.16 31.08 10.18
CA GLN A 316 8.55 30.78 9.84
C GLN A 316 8.87 29.39 10.42
N PRO A 317 9.53 28.49 9.67
CA PRO A 317 10.04 27.25 10.24
C PRO A 317 11.24 27.54 11.15
N ASP A 318 11.26 26.91 12.32
CA ASP A 318 12.41 26.91 13.25
C ASP A 318 13.43 25.81 12.89
N ALA A 319 13.01 24.78 12.14
CA ALA A 319 13.91 23.77 11.58
C ALA A 319 13.35 23.12 10.31
N TYR A 320 14.24 22.81 9.35
CA TYR A 320 13.90 22.05 8.15
C TYR A 320 14.94 20.97 7.84
N ALA A 321 14.50 19.85 7.25
CA ALA A 321 15.36 18.79 6.75
C ALA A 321 15.46 18.82 5.22
N LEU A 322 16.63 18.52 4.67
CA LEU A 322 16.85 18.17 3.28
C LEU A 322 17.07 16.65 3.19
N VAL A 323 16.18 15.96 2.50
CA VAL A 323 16.17 14.49 2.40
C VAL A 323 16.46 14.06 0.97
N HIS A 324 17.48 13.22 0.78
CA HIS A 324 17.82 12.64 -0.51
C HIS A 324 17.51 11.13 -0.54
N VAL A 325 16.65 10.72 -1.48
CA VAL A 325 16.10 9.35 -1.56
C VAL A 325 16.39 8.72 -2.92
N THR A 326 17.42 7.87 -2.99
CA THR A 326 17.66 7.00 -4.15
C THR A 326 16.81 5.73 -4.04
N GLN A 327 15.60 5.78 -4.61
CA GLN A 327 14.66 4.67 -4.71
C GLN A 327 14.36 4.33 -6.17
N PRO A 328 14.55 3.09 -6.64
CA PRO A 328 14.21 2.71 -8.01
C PRO A 328 12.68 2.61 -8.25
N TYR A 329 11.84 2.57 -7.20
CA TYR A 329 10.40 2.34 -7.33
C TYR A 329 9.52 3.16 -6.37
N SER A 330 8.61 3.95 -6.97
CA SER A 330 7.32 4.42 -6.44
C SER A 330 7.29 5.35 -5.21
N ARG A 331 6.16 6.05 -5.09
CA ARG A 331 5.79 6.95 -3.98
C ARG A 331 5.22 6.22 -2.75
N GLN A 332 5.03 4.90 -2.81
CA GLN A 332 4.39 4.10 -1.77
C GLN A 332 5.29 3.89 -0.54
N THR A 333 6.59 4.07 -0.71
CA THR A 333 7.60 4.13 0.36
C THR A 333 7.50 5.49 1.04
N VAL A 334 6.96 5.56 2.27
CA VAL A 334 6.75 6.80 3.05
C VAL A 334 7.84 6.95 4.12
N PRO A 335 8.79 7.89 3.99
CA PRO A 335 9.76 8.18 5.04
C PRO A 335 9.10 8.93 6.20
N GLU A 336 9.56 8.67 7.42
CA GLU A 336 9.01 9.25 8.64
C GLU A 336 10.13 9.71 9.58
N PHE A 337 10.04 10.97 10.01
CA PHE A 337 10.80 11.51 11.13
C PHE A 337 10.05 11.30 12.44
N ILE A 338 10.78 11.01 13.53
CA ILE A 338 10.24 10.89 14.88
C ILE A 338 11.10 11.76 15.82
N GLY A 339 10.47 12.74 16.46
CA GLY A 339 11.08 13.60 17.47
C GLY A 339 11.26 12.86 18.81
N SER A 340 12.14 13.37 19.67
CA SER A 340 12.42 12.80 21.00
C SER A 340 11.19 12.70 21.91
N ASN A 341 10.20 13.58 21.69
CA ASN A 341 8.92 13.59 22.39
C ASN A 341 7.92 12.51 21.92
N GLY A 342 8.28 11.71 20.91
CA GLY A 342 7.46 10.64 20.34
C GLY A 342 6.42 11.08 19.31
N GLN A 343 6.37 12.36 18.92
CA GLN A 343 5.64 12.80 17.73
C GLN A 343 6.37 12.34 16.46
N SER A 344 5.61 11.95 15.44
CA SER A 344 6.16 11.63 14.12
C SER A 344 5.57 12.50 13.00
N PHE A 345 6.32 12.63 11.92
CA PHE A 345 5.94 13.32 10.69
C PHE A 345 6.25 12.43 9.48
N GLU A 346 5.22 12.11 8.70
CA GLU A 346 5.31 11.21 7.55
C GLU A 346 5.40 11.99 6.23
N ILE A 347 6.57 11.98 5.59
CA ILE A 347 6.85 12.74 4.38
C ILE A 347 5.99 12.20 3.21
N LEU A 348 5.19 13.08 2.59
CA LEU A 348 4.35 12.79 1.42
C LEU A 348 3.26 11.71 1.65
N HIS A 349 2.77 11.52 2.88
CA HIS A 349 1.73 10.51 3.18
C HIS A 349 0.31 10.92 2.73
N PHE A 350 0.08 10.94 1.42
CA PHE A 350 -1.23 11.17 0.81
C PHE A 350 -2.01 9.86 0.61
N TYR A 351 -3.34 9.94 0.62
CA TYR A 351 -4.26 8.80 0.51
C TYR A 351 -4.19 8.08 -0.85
N VAL A 352 -3.64 8.73 -1.88
CA VAL A 352 -3.40 8.15 -3.22
C VAL A 352 -2.42 6.95 -3.18
N ASN A 353 -1.73 6.71 -2.06
CA ASN A 353 -0.86 5.55 -1.82
C ASN A 353 -1.51 4.16 -2.03
N GLY A 354 -2.84 4.05 -2.16
CA GLY A 354 -3.52 2.81 -2.54
C GLY A 354 -3.70 2.63 -4.05
N ASP A 355 -2.92 1.71 -4.65
CA ASP A 355 -3.04 1.12 -6.01
C ASP A 355 -3.13 2.07 -7.23
N LYS A 356 -3.01 3.40 -7.05
CA LYS A 356 -3.38 4.38 -8.10
C LYS A 356 -2.40 5.54 -8.30
N TYR A 357 -1.22 5.49 -7.71
CA TYR A 357 -0.10 6.29 -8.20
C TYR A 357 0.49 5.63 -9.44
N ASP A 358 0.83 6.45 -10.45
CA ASP A 358 1.78 6.02 -11.46
C ASP A 358 3.16 5.83 -10.85
N TYR A 359 4.00 5.03 -11.50
CA TYR A 359 5.33 4.64 -11.02
C TYR A 359 6.38 5.76 -11.21
N ASN A 360 6.07 6.96 -10.74
CA ASN A 360 7.03 8.06 -10.66
C ASN A 360 8.04 7.77 -9.52
N PRO A 361 9.36 7.73 -9.81
CA PRO A 361 10.38 7.62 -8.78
C PRO A 361 10.48 8.93 -7.98
N TYR A 362 11.17 8.87 -6.83
CA TYR A 362 11.55 10.06 -6.06
C TYR A 362 12.43 11.03 -6.91
N PRO A 363 12.42 12.34 -6.61
CA PRO A 363 13.20 13.32 -7.37
C PRO A 363 14.71 13.12 -7.16
N SER A 364 15.51 13.46 -8.17
CA SER A 364 16.97 13.50 -8.09
C SER A 364 17.54 14.75 -7.40
N THR A 365 16.69 15.46 -6.65
CA THR A 365 16.99 16.69 -5.90
C THR A 365 16.38 16.58 -4.51
N ASP A 366 17.05 17.15 -3.50
CA ASP A 366 16.64 17.04 -2.11
C ASP A 366 15.22 17.57 -1.90
N ILE A 367 14.39 16.81 -1.19
CA ILE A 367 13.09 17.25 -0.71
C ILE A 367 13.32 18.07 0.55
N ALA A 368 12.88 19.32 0.56
CA ALA A 368 12.88 20.13 1.78
C ALA A 368 11.58 19.90 2.56
N VAL A 369 11.71 19.60 3.85
CA VAL A 369 10.60 19.29 4.75
C VAL A 369 10.74 20.14 6.00
N ASP A 370 9.66 20.82 6.38
CA ASP A 370 9.58 21.51 7.66
C ASP A 370 9.39 20.49 8.79
N ILE A 371 10.28 20.51 9.77
CA ILE A 371 10.31 19.59 10.91
C ILE A 371 10.07 20.32 12.24
N SER A 372 9.67 21.60 12.20
CA SER A 372 9.44 22.42 13.39
C SER A 372 8.39 21.81 14.33
N ASP A 373 7.35 21.18 13.77
CA ASP A 373 6.22 20.59 14.50
C ASP A 373 6.58 19.32 15.31
N ILE A 374 7.79 18.75 15.12
CA ILE A 374 8.32 17.61 15.91
C ILE A 374 9.44 18.02 16.90
N HIS A 375 9.62 19.32 17.14
CA HIS A 375 10.52 19.90 18.16
C HIS A 375 11.96 19.34 18.16
N PRO A 376 12.69 19.37 17.03
CA PRO A 376 14.04 18.82 16.92
C PRO A 376 15.08 19.52 17.82
N GLY A 377 14.82 20.74 18.28
CA GLY A 377 15.71 21.46 19.21
C GLY A 377 15.71 20.93 20.64
N ASP A 378 14.79 20.03 21.00
CA ASP A 378 14.64 19.48 22.37
C ASP A 378 15.49 18.21 22.62
N CYS A 379 16.40 17.86 21.70
CA CYS A 379 17.21 16.63 21.76
C CYS A 379 18.44 16.69 20.83
N ASP A 380 19.44 15.85 21.08
CA ASP A 380 20.69 15.79 20.28
C ASP A 380 20.56 14.96 18.99
N SER A 381 19.42 14.29 18.79
CA SER A 381 19.10 13.52 17.57
C SER A 381 17.60 13.30 17.40
N MET A 382 17.15 13.15 16.15
CA MET A 382 15.86 12.56 15.81
C MET A 382 16.02 11.16 15.22
N LEU A 383 14.96 10.35 15.23
CA LEU A 383 14.93 9.09 14.50
C LEU A 383 14.33 9.31 13.11
N PHE A 384 14.89 8.65 12.10
CA PHE A 384 14.38 8.62 10.73
C PHE A 384 14.23 7.18 10.27
N ARG A 385 13.07 6.85 9.69
CA ARG A 385 12.74 5.51 9.22
C ARG A 385 11.83 5.56 7.99
N VAL A 386 11.34 4.41 7.56
CA VAL A 386 10.22 4.31 6.62
C VAL A 386 9.12 3.47 7.26
N ASN A 387 7.86 3.84 7.06
CA ASN A 387 6.72 3.11 7.62
C ASN A 387 6.36 1.86 6.80
N TYR A 388 5.79 0.89 7.50
CA TYR A 388 5.38 -0.43 7.00
C TYR A 388 3.84 -0.50 6.94
N ASN A 389 3.32 -1.50 6.23
CA ASN A 389 1.93 -1.93 6.41
C ASN A 389 1.68 -2.35 7.86
N SER A 390 0.41 -2.37 8.27
CA SER A 390 -0.01 -2.79 9.62
C SER A 390 0.21 -4.27 9.94
N ASP A 391 0.69 -5.07 8.97
CA ASP A 391 1.14 -6.45 9.12
C ASP A 391 2.68 -6.59 9.20
N GLY A 392 3.43 -5.48 9.14
CA GLY A 392 4.89 -5.44 9.16
C GLY A 392 5.56 -5.60 7.80
N SER A 393 4.80 -5.77 6.71
CA SER A 393 5.37 -5.81 5.35
C SER A 393 5.78 -4.43 4.84
N LEU A 394 6.83 -4.37 4.01
CA LEU A 394 7.15 -3.18 3.23
C LEU A 394 6.04 -2.94 2.18
N ASN A 395 5.61 -1.69 2.00
CA ASN A 395 4.53 -1.31 1.07
C ASN A 395 4.76 -1.76 -0.40
N THR A 396 6.00 -2.12 -0.77
CA THR A 396 6.40 -2.52 -2.14
C THR A 396 7.27 -3.78 -2.20
N GLY A 397 7.73 -4.31 -1.06
CA GLY A 397 8.76 -5.35 -1.01
C GLY A 397 10.13 -4.95 -1.60
N ALA A 398 10.33 -3.69 -1.99
CA ALA A 398 11.57 -3.21 -2.61
C ALA A 398 12.48 -2.51 -1.59
N ALA A 399 13.78 -2.80 -1.65
CA ALA A 399 14.80 -2.03 -0.96
C ALA A 399 15.30 -0.88 -1.85
N GLY A 400 15.62 0.25 -1.21
CA GLY A 400 16.34 1.36 -1.82
C GLY A 400 17.28 1.98 -0.79
N THR A 401 17.57 3.27 -0.92
CA THR A 401 18.56 3.95 -0.08
C THR A 401 18.18 5.39 0.19
N ILE A 402 18.20 5.80 1.45
CA ILE A 402 18.36 7.22 1.81
C ILE A 402 19.87 7.50 1.75
N ASN A 403 20.28 8.62 1.17
CA ASN A 403 21.70 8.93 0.95
C ASN A 403 22.23 9.99 1.91
N SER A 404 21.38 10.96 2.25
CA SER A 404 21.67 12.03 3.18
C SER A 404 20.38 12.54 3.82
N CYS A 405 20.50 12.96 5.08
CA CYS A 405 19.50 13.79 5.75
C CYS A 405 20.24 14.95 6.41
N LYS A 406 20.08 16.16 5.84
CA LYS A 406 20.73 17.36 6.33
C LYS A 406 19.72 18.25 7.06
N VAL A 407 19.88 18.41 8.37
CA VAL A 407 18.96 19.19 9.21
C VAL A 407 19.53 20.59 9.42
N HIS A 408 18.70 21.60 9.15
CA HIS A 408 19.03 23.01 9.26
C HIS A 408 18.14 23.65 10.33
N PHE A 409 18.76 24.37 11.26
CA PHE A 409 18.07 25.10 12.32
C PHE A 409 18.06 26.60 12.01
N VAL A 410 16.88 27.21 12.18
CA VAL A 410 16.56 28.57 11.76
C VAL A 410 16.02 29.35 12.95
N ALA A 411 16.39 30.62 13.06
CA ALA A 411 15.83 31.54 14.05
C ALA A 411 15.52 32.88 13.37
N SER A 412 14.26 33.32 13.44
CA SER A 412 13.81 34.56 12.78
C SER A 412 14.17 34.62 11.27
N GLY A 413 13.97 33.51 10.55
CA GLY A 413 14.31 33.39 9.12
C GLY A 413 15.81 33.33 8.79
N THR A 414 16.69 33.29 9.80
CA THR A 414 18.14 33.15 9.62
C THR A 414 18.62 31.79 10.10
N GLU A 415 19.28 31.03 9.22
CA GLU A 415 19.92 29.75 9.57
C GLU A 415 21.10 29.97 10.52
N TYR A 416 21.17 29.22 11.63
CA TYR A 416 22.21 29.36 12.65
C TYR A 416 23.02 28.08 12.90
N ALA A 417 22.52 26.92 12.49
CA ALA A 417 23.25 25.65 12.50
C ALA A 417 22.74 24.74 11.37
N SER A 418 23.60 23.86 10.85
CA SER A 418 23.21 22.82 9.89
C SER A 418 24.06 21.56 10.10
N TYR A 419 23.43 20.41 10.27
CA TYR A 419 24.09 19.13 10.52
C TYR A 419 23.81 18.16 9.38
N ASP A 420 24.87 17.55 8.85
CA ASP A 420 24.83 16.70 7.66
C ASP A 420 25.14 15.25 8.07
N THR A 421 24.10 14.50 8.47
CA THR A 421 24.27 13.08 8.84
C THR A 421 24.17 12.22 7.57
N PRO A 422 25.20 11.41 7.22
CA PRO A 422 25.12 10.46 6.12
C PRO A 422 24.26 9.25 6.50
N VAL A 423 22.94 9.37 6.35
CA VAL A 423 21.96 8.31 6.69
C VAL A 423 21.91 7.23 5.61
N ASN A 424 22.96 6.41 5.49
CA ASN A 424 23.01 5.28 4.55
C ASN A 424 22.10 4.12 5.00
N PHE A 425 20.79 4.27 4.83
CA PHE A 425 19.80 3.28 5.25
C PHE A 425 19.51 2.24 4.17
N THR A 426 19.82 0.96 4.45
CA THR A 426 19.35 -0.20 3.69
C THR A 426 18.20 -0.87 4.43
N TYR A 427 17.14 -1.23 3.72
CA TYR A 427 15.83 -1.52 4.32
C TYR A 427 15.77 -2.96 4.87
N SER A 428 15.78 -3.09 6.19
CA SER A 428 15.35 -4.29 6.93
C SER A 428 14.04 -4.00 7.68
N ALA A 429 13.34 -5.04 8.15
CA ALA A 429 12.08 -4.87 8.89
C ALA A 429 12.31 -4.27 10.28
N GLY A 430 11.65 -3.14 10.58
CA GLY A 430 11.80 -2.41 11.85
C GLY A 430 13.02 -1.48 11.93
N GLY A 431 13.82 -1.34 10.86
CA GLY A 431 15.02 -0.52 10.85
C GLY A 431 14.75 0.99 11.05
N GLN A 432 15.57 1.65 11.86
CA GLN A 432 15.54 3.08 12.12
C GLN A 432 16.98 3.62 12.19
N ALA A 433 17.22 4.82 11.68
CA ALA A 433 18.50 5.51 11.77
C ALA A 433 18.36 6.76 12.65
N ALA A 434 19.43 7.14 13.36
CA ALA A 434 19.50 8.41 14.05
C ALA A 434 20.07 9.49 13.13
N VAL A 435 19.41 10.65 13.06
CA VAL A 435 19.94 11.89 12.49
C VAL A 435 20.43 12.73 13.65
N TYR A 436 21.73 13.00 13.71
CA TYR A 436 22.36 13.69 14.83
C TYR A 436 22.50 15.19 14.57
N PHE A 437 22.42 15.99 15.64
CA PHE A 437 22.57 17.44 15.59
C PHE A 437 23.91 17.90 16.19
N THR A 438 24.97 17.20 15.80
CA THR A 438 26.36 17.51 16.15
C THR A 438 27.25 17.33 14.93
N ASP A 439 28.33 18.12 14.85
CA ASP A 439 29.36 18.01 13.81
C ASP A 439 30.27 16.78 14.02
N THR A 440 30.29 16.22 15.24
CA THR A 440 31.11 15.04 15.59
C THR A 440 30.24 13.79 15.71
N VAL A 441 30.39 12.88 14.76
CA VAL A 441 29.86 11.51 14.84
C VAL A 441 30.99 10.48 14.74
N TYR A 442 30.84 9.39 15.47
CA TYR A 442 31.78 8.27 15.53
C TYR A 442 31.12 7.00 14.99
N THR A 443 31.92 6.15 14.35
CA THR A 443 31.47 4.84 13.84
C THR A 443 31.77 3.73 14.84
N ILE A 444 30.76 2.94 15.17
CA ILE A 444 30.87 1.67 15.87
C ILE A 444 30.64 0.56 14.86
N THR A 445 31.68 -0.18 14.48
CA THR A 445 31.54 -1.32 13.54
C THR A 445 31.15 -2.57 14.32
N ALA A 446 29.96 -3.11 14.04
CA ALA A 446 29.34 -4.21 14.77
C ALA A 446 29.22 -5.49 13.93
N SER A 447 29.73 -6.61 14.45
CA SER A 447 29.75 -7.91 13.77
C SER A 447 29.35 -9.08 14.68
N ALA A 448 28.99 -10.20 14.06
CA ALA A 448 28.71 -11.48 14.72
C ALA A 448 29.36 -12.62 13.93
N ASN A 449 29.80 -13.68 14.61
CA ASN A 449 30.14 -14.95 13.97
C ASN A 449 28.89 -15.84 13.79
N GLU A 450 29.09 -17.05 13.28
CA GLU A 450 28.04 -18.08 13.16
C GLU A 450 27.51 -18.51 14.54
N GLY A 451 26.19 -18.74 14.64
CA GLY A 451 25.50 -19.14 15.87
C GLY A 451 24.68 -18.07 16.58
N GLY A 452 24.52 -16.90 15.96
CA GLY A 452 23.64 -15.85 16.47
C GLY A 452 23.71 -14.55 15.69
N SER A 453 23.22 -13.49 16.32
CA SER A 453 23.13 -12.15 15.73
C SER A 453 23.36 -11.04 16.75
N ILE A 454 23.86 -9.91 16.24
CA ILE A 454 23.93 -8.62 16.94
C ILE A 454 23.03 -7.60 16.22
N SER A 455 22.37 -6.73 16.98
CA SER A 455 21.50 -5.67 16.45
C SER A 455 21.70 -4.36 17.23
N PRO A 456 21.97 -3.22 16.56
CA PRO A 456 22.26 -3.08 15.13
C PRO A 456 23.59 -3.74 14.71
N SER A 457 23.79 -3.95 13.41
CA SER A 457 25.01 -4.56 12.82
C SER A 457 25.53 -3.74 11.63
N GLY A 458 26.79 -3.97 11.24
CA GLY A 458 27.50 -3.14 10.28
C GLY A 458 28.07 -1.86 10.91
N ASP A 459 28.29 -0.81 10.12
CA ASP A 459 28.77 0.48 10.61
C ASP A 459 27.62 1.30 11.21
N VAL A 460 27.65 1.50 12.53
CA VAL A 460 26.60 2.18 13.30
C VAL A 460 27.11 3.51 13.81
N LEU A 461 26.46 4.61 13.43
CA LEU A 461 26.85 5.95 13.89
C LEU A 461 26.35 6.25 15.31
N ALA A 462 27.21 6.86 16.13
CA ALA A 462 26.94 7.47 17.42
C ALA A 462 27.37 8.96 17.40
N ALA A 463 26.67 9.83 18.11
CA ALA A 463 27.13 11.21 18.34
C ALA A 463 28.19 11.26 19.45
N GLU A 464 29.05 12.29 19.40
CA GLU A 464 29.95 12.63 20.52
C GLU A 464 29.18 12.78 21.83
N GLY A 465 29.60 12.05 22.87
CA GLY A 465 28.96 12.00 24.18
C GLY A 465 27.64 11.23 24.26
N SER A 466 27.21 10.53 23.20
CA SER A 466 25.96 9.75 23.21
C SER A 466 26.16 8.29 23.66
N ASP A 467 25.09 7.70 24.20
CA ASP A 467 25.03 6.27 24.54
C ASP A 467 24.52 5.45 23.34
N LYS A 468 25.09 4.24 23.13
CA LYS A 468 24.71 3.33 22.04
C LYS A 468 24.62 1.88 22.49
N ALA A 469 23.40 1.33 22.45
CA ALA A 469 23.07 -0.03 22.89
C ALA A 469 23.01 -1.03 21.72
N PHE A 470 23.45 -2.25 21.98
CA PHE A 470 23.50 -3.39 21.06
C PHE A 470 22.90 -4.62 21.74
N THR A 471 21.87 -5.23 21.15
CA THR A 471 21.29 -6.49 21.63
C THR A 471 21.90 -7.68 20.91
N LEU A 472 22.11 -8.77 21.64
CA LEU A 472 22.68 -10.02 21.13
C LEU A 472 21.69 -11.17 21.34
N HIS A 473 21.55 -12.01 20.32
CA HIS A 473 20.69 -13.20 20.34
C HIS A 473 21.46 -14.40 19.79
N ALA A 474 21.60 -15.45 20.61
CA ALA A 474 22.15 -16.74 20.17
C ALA A 474 21.04 -17.58 19.55
N ASP A 475 21.36 -18.31 18.49
CA ASP A 475 20.42 -19.22 17.81
C ASP A 475 20.22 -20.51 18.61
N ASP A 476 19.13 -21.25 18.33
CA ASP A 476 18.88 -22.56 18.93
C ASP A 476 20.05 -23.52 18.64
N GLY A 477 20.68 -24.03 19.70
CA GLY A 477 21.90 -24.84 19.64
C GLY A 477 23.16 -24.12 20.12
N TYR A 478 23.15 -22.78 20.22
CA TYR A 478 24.29 -21.95 20.60
C TYR A 478 24.11 -21.21 21.93
N HIS A 479 25.19 -20.61 22.43
CA HIS A 479 25.19 -19.60 23.48
C HIS A 479 26.15 -18.45 23.12
N ILE A 480 25.96 -17.29 23.77
CA ILE A 480 26.94 -16.19 23.72
C ILE A 480 28.18 -16.64 24.51
N LYS A 481 29.31 -16.72 23.82
CA LYS A 481 30.64 -17.04 24.34
C LYS A 481 31.30 -15.81 24.97
N ASP A 482 31.26 -14.70 24.24
CA ASP A 482 31.87 -13.44 24.65
C ASP A 482 31.27 -12.25 23.88
N VAL A 483 31.49 -11.03 24.40
CA VAL A 483 31.30 -9.78 23.67
C VAL A 483 32.64 -9.08 23.65
N VAL A 484 33.21 -8.89 22.46
CA VAL A 484 34.55 -8.32 22.30
C VAL A 484 34.43 -6.88 21.81
N VAL A 485 34.90 -5.92 22.63
CA VAL A 485 34.86 -4.48 22.33
C VAL A 485 36.28 -3.94 22.21
N ASP A 486 36.59 -3.30 21.08
CA ASP A 486 37.93 -2.79 20.74
C ASP A 486 39.08 -3.81 20.88
N GLY A 487 38.75 -5.11 20.78
CA GLY A 487 39.68 -6.23 20.98
C GLY A 487 39.88 -6.68 22.43
N ALA A 488 39.11 -6.12 23.38
CA ALA A 488 39.03 -6.57 24.77
C ALA A 488 37.75 -7.39 25.02
N SER A 489 37.83 -8.37 25.94
CA SER A 489 36.70 -9.21 26.34
C SER A 489 35.88 -8.53 27.44
N GLU A 490 34.61 -8.23 27.15
CA GLU A 490 33.64 -7.68 28.10
C GLU A 490 32.81 -8.78 28.78
N GLY A 491 32.87 -10.02 28.27
CA GLY A 491 32.19 -11.19 28.81
C GLY A 491 30.79 -11.44 28.24
N VAL A 492 30.15 -12.50 28.74
CA VAL A 492 28.83 -12.96 28.27
C VAL A 492 27.73 -11.94 28.64
N ALA A 493 27.19 -11.24 27.64
CA ALA A 493 26.08 -10.30 27.78
C ALA A 493 25.11 -10.37 26.60
N THR A 494 23.79 -10.34 26.87
CA THR A 494 22.73 -10.23 25.83
C THR A 494 22.43 -8.78 25.42
N LEU A 495 23.03 -7.82 26.11
CA LEU A 495 22.92 -6.38 25.87
C LEU A 495 24.26 -5.75 26.24
N TYR A 496 24.90 -5.06 25.29
CA TYR A 496 26.03 -4.16 25.56
C TYR A 496 25.59 -2.71 25.32
N THR A 497 26.14 -1.77 26.09
CA THR A 497 25.92 -0.34 25.88
C THR A 497 27.24 0.39 25.96
N PHE A 498 27.66 0.98 24.84
CA PHE A 498 28.65 2.04 24.86
C PHE A 498 28.02 3.26 25.54
N HIS A 499 28.71 3.83 26.52
CA HIS A 499 28.28 5.05 27.20
C HIS A 499 29.24 6.19 26.87
N ASP A 500 28.73 7.41 26.70
CA ASP A 500 29.55 8.63 26.51
C ASP A 500 30.59 8.47 25.38
N VAL A 501 30.16 8.20 24.14
CA VAL A 501 31.05 7.83 23.02
C VAL A 501 31.91 9.01 22.54
N HIS A 502 33.24 8.87 22.65
CA HIS A 502 34.24 9.87 22.23
C HIS A 502 35.27 9.36 21.20
N ALA A 503 35.02 8.19 20.60
CA ALA A 503 35.89 7.57 19.61
C ALA A 503 35.11 6.63 18.67
N ASN A 504 35.72 6.26 17.54
CA ASN A 504 35.26 5.10 16.78
C ASN A 504 35.58 3.82 17.56
N HIS A 505 34.68 2.85 17.51
CA HIS A 505 34.77 1.59 18.26
C HIS A 505 34.49 0.37 17.35
N THR A 506 34.79 -0.83 17.86
CA THR A 506 34.32 -2.09 17.28
C THR A 506 33.64 -2.96 18.33
N ILE A 507 32.61 -3.70 17.95
CA ILE A 507 31.95 -4.70 18.79
C ILE A 507 31.71 -6.00 18.01
N GLU A 508 32.20 -7.11 18.54
CA GLU A 508 31.98 -8.45 17.99
C GLU A 508 31.20 -9.32 19.00
N ALA A 509 30.03 -9.80 18.57
CA ALA A 509 29.31 -10.85 19.26
C ALA A 509 29.91 -12.21 18.91
N GLN A 510 30.45 -12.93 19.90
CA GLN A 510 30.99 -14.27 19.70
C GLN A 510 30.03 -15.31 20.29
N PHE A 511 29.62 -16.26 19.46
CA PHE A 511 28.77 -17.40 19.77
C PHE A 511 29.56 -18.72 19.72
N GLU A 512 29.13 -19.70 20.51
CA GLU A 512 29.72 -21.05 20.58
C GLU A 512 28.61 -22.10 20.73
N VAL A 513 28.80 -23.28 20.14
CA VAL A 513 27.83 -24.38 20.23
C VAL A 513 27.67 -24.84 21.69
N ASN A 514 26.43 -25.13 22.09
CA ASN A 514 26.15 -25.69 23.42
C ASN A 514 26.68 -27.12 23.58
N GLN A 515 26.81 -27.84 22.46
CA GLN A 515 27.27 -29.23 22.40
C GLN A 515 27.82 -29.50 21.00
N GLU A 516 29.08 -29.91 20.88
CA GLU A 516 29.76 -30.15 19.60
C GLU A 516 29.21 -31.37 18.83
N PHE A 517 28.81 -32.42 19.57
CA PHE A 517 28.38 -33.70 19.00
C PHE A 517 27.10 -34.22 19.65
N TYR A 518 26.15 -34.67 18.83
CA TYR A 518 24.95 -35.39 19.26
C TYR A 518 25.04 -36.88 18.92
N THR A 519 24.36 -37.72 19.71
CA THR A 519 24.33 -39.16 19.47
C THR A 519 23.04 -39.55 18.75
N ILE A 520 23.16 -40.22 17.60
CA ILE A 520 22.03 -40.92 16.98
C ILE A 520 22.17 -42.42 17.25
N THR A 521 21.22 -43.00 17.99
CA THR A 521 21.17 -44.44 18.26
C THR A 521 20.40 -45.16 17.15
N ALA A 522 21.10 -45.86 16.27
CA ALA A 522 20.53 -46.63 15.16
C ALA A 522 20.48 -48.13 15.48
N THR A 523 19.32 -48.78 15.34
CA THR A 523 19.13 -50.18 15.77
C THR A 523 18.13 -50.94 14.90
N ALA A 524 18.50 -52.15 14.45
CA ALA A 524 17.54 -53.14 13.96
C ALA A 524 16.85 -53.83 15.16
N ILE A 525 15.53 -53.72 15.28
CA ILE A 525 14.76 -54.20 16.46
C ILE A 525 14.14 -55.60 16.27
N SER A 526 14.46 -56.27 15.16
CA SER A 526 14.11 -57.66 14.87
C SER A 526 15.17 -58.27 13.93
N GLU A 527 15.25 -59.60 13.89
CA GLU A 527 15.96 -60.32 12.83
C GLU A 527 15.30 -60.04 11.46
N GLY A 528 16.06 -60.20 10.37
CA GLY A 528 15.56 -60.01 8.99
C GLY A 528 16.01 -58.72 8.28
N GLY A 529 17.08 -58.06 8.74
CA GLY A 529 17.68 -56.95 8.03
C GLY A 529 18.66 -56.13 8.86
N THR A 530 19.17 -55.06 8.25
CA THR A 530 20.22 -54.19 8.78
C THR A 530 19.85 -52.70 8.62
N ILE A 531 20.48 -51.87 9.45
CA ILE A 531 20.54 -50.42 9.29
C ILE A 531 22.02 -50.00 9.30
N ASP A 532 22.42 -49.13 8.37
CA ASP A 532 23.80 -48.68 8.20
C ASP A 532 23.86 -47.14 8.09
N PRO A 533 24.62 -46.44 8.95
CA PRO A 533 25.37 -46.96 10.10
C PRO A 533 24.45 -47.48 11.22
N SER A 534 25.00 -48.31 12.12
CA SER A 534 24.30 -48.87 13.30
C SER A 534 25.10 -48.70 14.59
N GLY A 535 24.41 -48.75 15.74
CA GLY A 535 24.98 -48.52 17.06
C GLY A 535 24.71 -47.10 17.55
N GLU A 536 25.69 -46.51 18.23
CA GLU A 536 25.69 -45.10 18.60
C GLU A 536 26.60 -44.35 17.61
N ILE A 537 26.03 -43.37 16.89
CA ILE A 537 26.75 -42.55 15.91
C ILE A 537 26.87 -41.14 16.50
N GLU A 538 28.09 -40.64 16.65
CA GLU A 538 28.35 -39.23 16.96
C GLU A 538 28.24 -38.40 15.67
N VAL A 539 27.41 -37.36 15.70
CA VAL A 539 27.13 -36.46 14.58
C VAL A 539 27.43 -35.03 15.03
N GLU A 540 28.22 -34.31 14.24
CA GLU A 540 28.64 -32.93 14.51
C GLU A 540 27.44 -31.96 14.41
N HIS A 541 27.37 -30.99 15.33
CA HIS A 541 26.27 -30.03 15.43
C HIS A 541 25.93 -29.37 14.09
N GLY A 542 24.66 -29.45 13.68
CA GLY A 542 24.15 -28.81 12.46
C GLY A 542 24.46 -29.58 11.17
N THR A 543 25.12 -30.73 11.22
CA THR A 543 25.38 -31.58 10.04
C THR A 543 24.21 -32.53 9.73
N ASP A 544 24.22 -33.10 8.52
CA ASP A 544 23.23 -34.08 8.06
C ASP A 544 23.76 -35.52 8.21
N GLN A 545 22.93 -36.44 8.74
CA GLN A 545 23.28 -37.86 8.85
C GLN A 545 22.21 -38.74 8.19
N SER A 546 22.65 -39.55 7.22
CA SER A 546 21.80 -40.50 6.49
C SER A 546 21.99 -41.94 6.96
N PHE A 547 20.92 -42.73 6.88
CA PHE A 547 20.84 -44.13 7.26
C PHE A 547 20.20 -44.94 6.12
N THR A 548 20.83 -46.04 5.74
CA THR A 548 20.29 -47.02 4.77
C THR A 548 19.72 -48.21 5.50
N ILE A 549 18.51 -48.63 5.18
CA ILE A 549 17.80 -49.75 5.79
C ILE A 549 17.64 -50.85 4.73
N THR A 550 18.27 -52.00 4.96
CA THR A 550 18.32 -53.12 3.99
C THR A 550 17.73 -54.38 4.61
N PRO A 551 16.58 -54.90 4.13
CA PRO A 551 16.03 -56.17 4.59
C PRO A 551 16.87 -57.36 4.08
N ASP A 552 16.87 -58.46 4.84
CA ASP A 552 17.46 -59.73 4.43
C ASP A 552 16.57 -60.48 3.42
N GLU A 553 17.12 -61.49 2.73
CA GLU A 553 16.35 -62.32 1.80
C GLU A 553 15.18 -63.03 2.51
N GLY A 554 13.96 -62.84 1.99
CA GLY A 554 12.72 -63.35 2.59
C GLY A 554 12.06 -62.42 3.64
N TYR A 555 12.59 -61.21 3.83
CA TYR A 555 12.04 -60.19 4.72
C TYR A 555 11.73 -58.88 3.99
N PHE A 556 10.90 -58.04 4.61
CA PHE A 556 10.65 -56.67 4.19
C PHE A 556 10.73 -55.70 5.38
N ILE A 557 10.89 -54.40 5.07
CA ILE A 557 10.85 -53.32 6.05
C ILE A 557 9.39 -53.16 6.52
N ASN A 558 9.08 -53.69 7.70
CA ASN A 558 7.77 -53.56 8.32
C ASN A 558 7.50 -52.11 8.70
N ASP A 559 8.48 -51.47 9.33
CA ASP A 559 8.42 -50.07 9.78
C ASP A 559 9.82 -49.54 10.06
N VAL A 560 10.03 -48.24 9.86
CA VAL A 560 11.14 -47.49 10.44
C VAL A 560 10.52 -46.45 11.38
N SER A 561 11.04 -46.34 12.59
CA SER A 561 10.59 -45.37 13.57
C SER A 561 11.73 -44.46 14.03
N VAL A 562 11.43 -43.17 14.14
CA VAL A 562 12.35 -42.11 14.58
C VAL A 562 11.76 -41.49 15.85
N ASP A 563 12.55 -41.50 16.93
CA ASP A 563 12.16 -41.06 18.28
C ASP A 563 10.82 -41.63 18.79
N GLY A 564 10.55 -42.87 18.37
CA GLY A 564 9.35 -43.63 18.73
C GLY A 564 8.13 -43.38 17.84
N GLN A 565 8.21 -42.48 16.85
CA GLN A 565 7.17 -42.27 15.85
C GLN A 565 7.49 -43.04 14.56
N SER A 566 6.51 -43.72 13.98
CA SER A 566 6.68 -44.38 12.68
C SER A 566 6.84 -43.33 11.57
N VAL A 567 7.91 -43.47 10.77
CA VAL A 567 8.08 -42.80 9.46
C VAL A 567 7.75 -43.74 8.30
N GLY A 568 7.28 -44.95 8.60
CA GLY A 568 6.86 -45.96 7.64
C GLY A 568 8.01 -46.76 7.03
N ARG A 569 7.69 -47.48 5.95
CA ARG A 569 8.55 -48.45 5.27
C ARG A 569 9.59 -47.81 4.33
N VAL A 570 10.46 -46.95 4.86
CA VAL A 570 11.52 -46.30 4.09
C VAL A 570 12.82 -47.13 4.08
N SER A 571 13.48 -47.22 2.92
CA SER A 571 14.80 -47.85 2.77
C SER A 571 15.98 -46.89 2.97
N VAL A 572 15.73 -45.59 3.03
CA VAL A 572 16.69 -44.55 3.41
C VAL A 572 15.96 -43.53 4.29
N TYR A 573 16.61 -43.07 5.35
CA TYR A 573 16.17 -41.93 6.15
C TYR A 573 17.35 -41.00 6.42
N SER A 574 17.11 -39.69 6.41
CA SER A 574 18.14 -38.68 6.68
C SER A 574 17.64 -37.71 7.73
N PHE A 575 18.44 -37.52 8.78
CA PHE A 575 18.33 -36.37 9.66
C PHE A 575 19.05 -35.20 9.00
N THR A 576 18.41 -34.04 8.95
CA THR A 576 19.00 -32.80 8.42
C THR A 576 19.23 -31.81 9.54
N THR A 577 20.40 -31.17 9.57
CA THR A 577 20.77 -30.14 10.56
C THR A 577 20.61 -30.61 12.02
N VAL A 578 21.36 -31.66 12.39
CA VAL A 578 21.23 -32.34 13.69
C VAL A 578 21.61 -31.42 14.86
N ASN A 579 20.62 -31.02 15.66
CA ASN A 579 20.76 -30.16 16.84
C ASN A 579 20.28 -30.85 18.15
N ALA A 580 20.03 -32.16 18.11
CA ALA A 580 19.63 -32.98 19.24
C ALA A 580 20.12 -34.43 19.07
N SER A 581 20.21 -35.18 20.17
CA SER A 581 20.41 -36.63 20.12
C SER A 581 19.10 -37.33 19.75
N HIS A 582 19.17 -38.27 18.80
CA HIS A 582 18.02 -38.94 18.19
C HIS A 582 18.12 -40.48 18.29
N SER A 583 17.05 -41.18 17.94
CA SER A 583 17.03 -42.62 17.79
C SER A 583 16.27 -43.06 16.54
N ILE A 584 16.85 -44.00 15.78
CA ILE A 584 16.23 -44.58 14.59
C ILE A 584 16.19 -46.11 14.69
N LYS A 585 15.01 -46.69 14.50
CA LYS A 585 14.74 -48.12 14.75
C LYS A 585 14.08 -48.74 13.53
N ALA A 586 14.83 -49.61 12.84
CA ALA A 586 14.34 -50.40 11.72
C ALA A 586 13.73 -51.71 12.22
N LYS A 587 12.51 -52.03 11.76
CA LYS A 587 11.80 -53.27 12.07
C LYS A 587 11.52 -54.03 10.78
N PHE A 588 11.80 -55.32 10.81
CA PHE A 588 11.59 -56.24 9.69
C PHE A 588 10.47 -57.24 10.02
N SER A 589 9.86 -57.79 8.97
CA SER A 589 8.90 -58.89 9.04
C SER A 589 9.16 -59.86 7.89
N THR A 590 8.90 -61.15 8.09
CA THR A 590 8.97 -62.16 7.03
C THR A 590 7.92 -61.86 5.96
N SER A 591 8.31 -61.84 4.69
CA SER A 591 7.37 -61.67 3.58
C SER A 591 6.37 -62.80 3.51
N LEU A 592 5.10 -62.47 3.32
CA LEU A 592 4.03 -63.44 3.10
C LEU A 592 3.99 -63.85 1.62
N SER A 593 3.53 -65.08 1.35
CA SER A 593 3.18 -65.48 -0.02
C SER A 593 1.89 -64.75 -0.43
N PRO A 594 1.83 -64.08 -1.60
CA PRO A 594 0.63 -63.36 -2.03
C PRO A 594 -0.55 -64.32 -2.23
N GLU A 595 -1.73 -63.94 -1.72
CA GLU A 595 -2.94 -64.76 -1.83
C GLU A 595 -3.64 -64.55 -3.18
N ILE A 596 -3.97 -65.65 -3.88
CA ILE A 596 -4.64 -65.61 -5.19
C ILE A 596 -6.13 -65.94 -5.04
N SER A 597 -6.99 -64.98 -5.38
CA SER A 597 -8.44 -65.15 -5.42
C SER A 597 -8.89 -65.72 -6.78
N LEU A 598 -9.19 -67.02 -6.83
CA LEU A 598 -9.70 -67.65 -8.06
C LEU A 598 -11.20 -67.38 -8.27
N ALA A 599 -11.50 -66.63 -9.33
CA ALA A 599 -12.85 -66.21 -9.69
C ALA A 599 -13.72 -67.38 -10.25
N LYS A 600 -14.35 -68.14 -9.34
CA LYS A 600 -15.44 -69.12 -9.57
C LYS A 600 -15.30 -70.03 -10.80
N THR A 601 -14.86 -71.26 -10.55
CA THR A 601 -14.79 -72.38 -11.49
C THR A 601 -16.04 -72.51 -12.37
N LYS A 602 -15.86 -72.67 -13.68
CA LYS A 602 -16.93 -72.69 -14.68
C LYS A 602 -16.68 -73.76 -15.75
N THR A 603 -17.45 -74.84 -15.69
CA THR A 603 -17.45 -75.86 -16.75
C THR A 603 -18.02 -75.31 -18.07
N ILE A 604 -17.29 -75.52 -19.17
CA ILE A 604 -17.64 -75.08 -20.53
C ILE A 604 -17.46 -76.23 -21.54
N SER A 605 -18.39 -76.35 -22.48
CA SER A 605 -18.29 -77.27 -23.62
C SER A 605 -17.76 -76.51 -24.83
N LEU A 606 -16.70 -77.01 -25.47
CA LEU A 606 -16.02 -76.34 -26.57
C LEU A 606 -15.86 -77.30 -27.76
N SER A 607 -16.30 -76.86 -28.95
CA SER A 607 -15.92 -77.46 -30.22
C SER A 607 -14.56 -76.90 -30.68
N ALA A 608 -13.73 -77.73 -31.30
CA ALA A 608 -12.31 -77.41 -31.51
C ALA A 608 -11.96 -76.94 -32.93
N PRO A 609 -10.94 -76.06 -33.08
CA PRO A 609 -10.20 -75.39 -32.01
C PRO A 609 -10.95 -74.16 -31.46
N SER A 610 -10.99 -74.03 -30.12
CA SER A 610 -11.57 -72.86 -29.43
C SER A 610 -10.55 -72.18 -28.52
N VAL A 611 -10.54 -70.85 -28.50
CA VAL A 611 -9.69 -70.05 -27.61
C VAL A 611 -10.49 -69.59 -26.40
N VAL A 612 -9.90 -69.68 -25.21
CA VAL A 612 -10.48 -69.22 -23.94
C VAL A 612 -9.50 -68.28 -23.25
N GLN A 613 -10.01 -67.16 -22.74
CA GLN A 613 -9.26 -66.22 -21.92
C GLN A 613 -9.55 -66.45 -20.44
N PHE A 614 -8.49 -66.50 -19.64
CA PHE A 614 -8.51 -66.47 -18.19
C PHE A 614 -7.94 -65.14 -17.71
N ASN A 615 -8.51 -64.59 -16.64
CA ASN A 615 -8.02 -63.40 -15.95
C ASN A 615 -8.06 -63.68 -14.44
N CYS A 616 -7.16 -63.10 -13.66
CA CYS A 616 -7.24 -63.10 -12.19
C CYS A 616 -7.09 -61.68 -11.64
N GLU A 617 -7.56 -61.52 -10.40
CA GLU A 617 -7.30 -60.37 -9.54
C GLU A 617 -6.53 -60.92 -8.33
N ALA A 618 -5.44 -60.25 -7.94
CA ALA A 618 -4.59 -60.62 -6.82
C ALA A 618 -3.95 -59.34 -6.26
N ASP A 619 -3.91 -59.25 -4.94
CA ASP A 619 -3.27 -58.16 -4.19
C ASP A 619 -2.08 -58.74 -3.42
N ASP A 620 -0.99 -57.97 -3.33
CA ASP A 620 0.10 -58.29 -2.40
C ASP A 620 -0.30 -57.78 -0.99
N PRO A 621 -0.47 -58.67 0.01
CA PRO A 621 -0.86 -58.26 1.37
C PRO A 621 0.21 -57.43 2.07
N ASP A 622 1.49 -57.58 1.68
CA ASP A 622 2.59 -56.76 2.15
C ASP A 622 2.75 -55.49 1.31
N GLY A 623 1.94 -55.30 0.25
CA GLY A 623 1.87 -54.07 -0.55
C GLY A 623 3.08 -53.82 -1.46
N GLY A 624 3.74 -54.89 -1.92
CA GLY A 624 4.76 -54.86 -2.98
C GLY A 624 4.17 -54.90 -4.39
N GLU A 625 5.05 -55.04 -5.39
CA GLU A 625 4.69 -55.25 -6.79
C GLU A 625 4.68 -56.74 -7.11
N ILE A 626 3.59 -57.26 -7.70
CA ILE A 626 3.48 -58.68 -8.07
C ILE A 626 4.35 -58.96 -9.30
N LEU A 627 5.59 -59.37 -9.06
CA LEU A 627 6.63 -59.54 -10.08
C LEU A 627 6.34 -60.65 -11.11
N GLN A 628 5.54 -61.67 -10.77
CA GLN A 628 5.22 -62.76 -11.68
C GLN A 628 3.88 -63.45 -11.35
N TYR A 629 3.11 -63.72 -12.40
CA TYR A 629 1.97 -64.66 -12.37
C TYR A 629 2.41 -66.02 -12.94
N ILE A 630 1.94 -67.12 -12.36
CA ILE A 630 2.17 -68.48 -12.84
C ILE A 630 0.83 -69.19 -12.99
N TRP A 631 0.53 -69.60 -14.23
CA TRP A 631 -0.69 -70.32 -14.57
C TRP A 631 -0.41 -71.83 -14.74
N GLU A 632 -1.40 -72.66 -14.41
CA GLU A 632 -1.41 -74.09 -14.73
C GLU A 632 -2.82 -74.52 -15.13
N ILE A 633 -2.96 -75.09 -16.33
CA ILE A 633 -4.23 -75.60 -16.86
C ILE A 633 -4.08 -77.10 -17.03
N GLN A 634 -4.85 -77.89 -16.28
CA GLN A 634 -4.84 -79.35 -16.37
C GLN A 634 -6.00 -79.84 -17.24
N GLY A 635 -5.74 -80.85 -18.10
CA GLY A 635 -6.79 -81.55 -18.85
C GLY A 635 -6.68 -81.50 -20.39
N SER A 636 -5.82 -80.65 -20.97
CA SER A 636 -5.41 -80.78 -22.38
C SER A 636 -4.12 -81.57 -22.50
N HIS A 637 -4.05 -82.53 -23.43
CA HIS A 637 -2.84 -83.33 -23.71
C HIS A 637 -1.77 -82.55 -24.51
N GLU A 638 -1.31 -81.41 -23.99
CA GLU A 638 0.00 -80.79 -24.31
C GLU A 638 0.26 -79.57 -23.40
N GLU A 639 1.53 -79.46 -22.98
CA GLU A 639 2.27 -78.33 -22.34
C GLU A 639 1.63 -77.45 -21.23
N LYS A 640 2.42 -77.24 -20.16
CA LYS A 640 2.17 -76.20 -19.14
C LYS A 640 2.60 -74.83 -19.69
N ILE A 641 1.62 -74.03 -20.13
CA ILE A 641 1.88 -72.68 -20.64
C ILE A 641 2.16 -71.72 -19.48
N LEU A 642 3.43 -71.30 -19.37
CA LEU A 642 3.88 -70.25 -18.46
C LEU A 642 3.75 -68.88 -19.14
N GLY A 643 3.11 -67.92 -18.46
CA GLY A 643 2.97 -66.53 -18.93
C GLY A 643 2.84 -65.58 -17.75
N CYS A 644 3.66 -64.53 -17.72
CA CYS A 644 3.86 -63.67 -16.54
C CYS A 644 2.81 -62.56 -16.40
N THR A 645 1.61 -62.74 -16.95
CA THR A 645 0.55 -61.73 -17.02
C THR A 645 -0.68 -62.15 -16.21
N PRO A 646 -1.45 -61.20 -15.63
CA PRO A 646 -2.72 -61.49 -14.92
C PRO A 646 -3.86 -61.95 -15.87
N SER A 647 -3.55 -62.17 -17.15
CA SER A 647 -4.43 -62.85 -18.10
C SER A 647 -3.66 -63.85 -18.97
N LEU A 648 -4.33 -64.92 -19.38
CA LEU A 648 -3.79 -65.98 -20.23
C LEU A 648 -4.84 -66.42 -21.27
N ASN A 649 -4.44 -66.51 -22.53
CA ASN A 649 -5.24 -67.12 -23.60
C ASN A 649 -4.76 -68.54 -23.89
N HIS A 650 -5.62 -69.55 -23.73
CA HIS A 650 -5.33 -70.94 -24.12
C HIS A 650 -6.21 -71.39 -25.30
N THR A 651 -5.70 -72.30 -26.12
CA THR A 651 -6.44 -72.87 -27.25
C THR A 651 -6.68 -74.36 -27.04
N PHE A 652 -7.93 -74.72 -26.75
CA PHE A 652 -8.35 -76.12 -26.64
C PHE A 652 -8.50 -76.71 -28.06
N ARG A 653 -7.61 -77.66 -28.40
CA ARG A 653 -7.49 -78.27 -29.75
C ARG A 653 -8.31 -79.55 -29.94
N SER A 654 -8.91 -80.08 -28.87
CA SER A 654 -9.81 -81.23 -28.86
C SER A 654 -11.22 -80.78 -28.44
N GLU A 655 -12.26 -81.28 -29.12
CA GLU A 655 -13.64 -81.04 -28.71
C GLU A 655 -13.93 -81.78 -27.40
N GLY A 656 -14.56 -81.09 -26.44
CA GLY A 656 -14.74 -81.64 -25.10
C GLY A 656 -15.41 -80.70 -24.10
N VAL A 657 -15.58 -81.21 -22.88
CA VAL A 657 -16.08 -80.47 -21.72
C VAL A 657 -14.90 -80.22 -20.80
N TYR A 658 -14.59 -78.95 -20.56
CA TYR A 658 -13.47 -78.52 -19.73
C TYR A 658 -13.99 -77.77 -18.50
N THR A 659 -13.41 -78.06 -17.35
CA THR A 659 -13.62 -77.29 -16.11
C THR A 659 -12.36 -76.48 -15.87
N VAL A 660 -12.53 -75.16 -15.71
CA VAL A 660 -11.47 -74.21 -15.34
C VAL A 660 -12.03 -73.28 -14.26
#